data_AF-A0AAU9WR23-F1
#
_entry.id   AF-A0AAU9WR23-F1
#
_cell.length_a   1.000
_cell.length_b   1.000
_cell.length_c   1.000
_cell.angle_alpha   90.00
_cell.angle_beta   90.00
_cell.angle_gamma   90.00
#
_symmetry.space_group_name_H-M   'P 1'
#
loop_
_entity.id
_entity.type
_entity.pdbx_description
1 polymer ?
#
loop_
_entity_poly.entity_id
_entity_poly.type
_entity_poly.pdbx_seq_one_letter_code
_entity_poly.pdbx_strand_id
1 'polypeptide(L)'
;ITLCLTGCILQSTVASDHQLKAVFSMSGIKGYVIFSRSQHDGPTSVIVNLTGINETLAWRIHQLPMIYDGNAAMSCSAVGAVFDPGMAMEAGDYKNSCSLQNTTRFGACAFGDLTGLLGNLDADSSQQNFTNQSLKIPIKGPHSIMGRTLVLYSGETPKACALITPTRPMLTAVAAFKAPVAGVVFLRQVDANSDTSVYVNLFYVNEATSEEMFTWQIQDSASCETASTLFNPDGKDNSSCNQTMQNNCSIGDLKSKHGNIMLSMATKNRSKTKAAFTDSNLPLSGAKSVVGKVIVLFSGNDTQKPFACAKIMKVKPKVVKASFDPKIHDGVGGYLKITQPSPFDPSTTEVNLTGLRKESQGYHVHNYPSPWQMQYTGMESCAGGYLGGHWNPFGIDTSSSPPPGSGTDDEYEIGDLSGKYGSLLNLTSYSGEHIDYNLPLFGKNSIHGRSIVIHKMKTMGGLRWVCADVHQVMEGGDMFEMKSKITFTGPSLKGYILLIQYKENENSMMPEETSIYVDLKYVSNSSQKSLNHKWHVHVKPEGGDTYAAMGKRCKSLGGHYNPYEVDLEGTYKSTCFSSNMLRCEVGDLSGKHAMLNVGTGQSFYTDPDLPLFGEMSVIGRGVVVHAENAGGARLACASITPVSSLYVEKTLKYVKGATFSRVNFTKKISAALKIPSWRLFYIRTEDSEVQDCVTVKFGIIGNERQVSEPSQTFDYIMERQPAKLGEFQPKKSCHVPTSTPTGK
;
A
#
# COMPACT_ATOMS: atom_id res chain seq x y z
N ILE A 1 -54.61 -8.68 -4.92
CA ILE A 1 -53.74 -8.82 -3.73
C ILE A 1 -53.48 -10.30 -3.53
N THR A 2 -52.46 -10.84 -4.20
CA THR A 2 -51.82 -12.13 -3.88
C THR A 2 -50.46 -12.12 -4.59
N LEU A 3 -49.36 -11.94 -3.87
CA LEU A 3 -48.00 -12.06 -4.43
C LEU A 3 -47.34 -13.31 -3.85
N CYS A 4 -46.95 -14.22 -4.75
CA CYS A 4 -46.08 -15.35 -4.45
C CYS A 4 -44.67 -14.86 -4.13
N LEU A 5 -44.17 -15.21 -2.95
CA LEU A 5 -42.75 -15.12 -2.58
C LEU A 5 -42.06 -16.41 -3.03
N THR A 6 -41.21 -16.32 -4.04
CA THR A 6 -40.21 -17.36 -4.35
C THR A 6 -38.96 -17.07 -3.53
N GLY A 7 -38.69 -17.93 -2.56
CA GLY A 7 -37.52 -17.83 -1.69
C GLY A 7 -36.23 -18.19 -2.43
N CYS A 8 -35.27 -17.27 -2.43
CA CYS A 8 -33.87 -17.59 -2.67
C CYS A 8 -33.31 -18.30 -1.44
N ILE A 9 -32.92 -19.57 -1.60
CA ILE A 9 -32.18 -20.31 -0.59
C ILE A 9 -30.73 -19.79 -0.60
N LEU A 10 -30.43 -18.85 0.29
CA LEU A 10 -29.07 -18.58 0.73
C LEU A 10 -28.60 -19.80 1.53
N GLN A 11 -27.84 -20.70 0.89
CA GLN A 11 -27.02 -21.67 1.62
C GLN A 11 -25.93 -20.91 2.37
N SER A 12 -26.25 -20.49 3.60
CA SER A 12 -25.24 -20.12 4.59
C SER A 12 -24.57 -21.41 5.06
N THR A 13 -23.52 -21.83 4.34
CA THR A 13 -22.58 -22.79 4.91
C THR A 13 -21.77 -22.02 5.95
N VAL A 14 -21.98 -22.36 7.22
CA VAL A 14 -21.10 -21.92 8.31
C VAL A 14 -19.70 -22.42 7.93
N ALA A 15 -18.84 -21.51 7.47
CA ALA A 15 -17.47 -21.83 7.12
C ALA A 15 -16.78 -22.39 8.36
N SER A 16 -16.49 -23.69 8.34
CA SER A 16 -15.78 -24.39 9.41
C SER A 16 -14.39 -23.78 9.59
N ASP A 17 -13.97 -23.62 10.85
CA ASP A 17 -12.66 -23.10 11.26
C ASP A 17 -11.47 -24.01 10.89
N HIS A 18 -11.68 -24.95 9.96
CA HIS A 18 -10.75 -26.01 9.56
C HIS A 18 -10.59 -26.08 8.04
N GLN A 19 -10.74 -24.96 7.33
CA GLN A 19 -10.59 -24.90 5.88
C GLN A 19 -9.67 -23.76 5.42
N LEU A 20 -8.76 -24.08 4.51
CA LEU A 20 -7.96 -23.14 3.75
C LEU A 20 -8.31 -23.28 2.26
N LYS A 21 -8.28 -22.16 1.53
CA LYS A 21 -8.66 -22.09 0.12
C LYS A 21 -7.60 -21.32 -0.66
N ALA A 22 -7.23 -21.86 -1.81
CA ALA A 22 -6.47 -21.17 -2.86
C ALA A 22 -7.40 -20.95 -4.05
N VAL A 23 -7.57 -19.71 -4.50
CA VAL A 23 -8.44 -19.36 -5.64
C VAL A 23 -7.59 -18.91 -6.82
N PHE A 24 -7.83 -19.53 -7.97
CA PHE A 24 -7.12 -19.26 -9.21
C PHE A 24 -7.97 -18.40 -10.15
N SER A 25 -7.34 -17.36 -10.69
CA SER A 25 -7.81 -16.53 -11.80
C SER A 25 -6.55 -16.04 -12.52
N MET A 26 -5.91 -16.95 -13.24
CA MET A 26 -4.63 -16.67 -13.90
C MET A 26 -4.40 -17.58 -15.12
N SER A 27 -3.99 -16.98 -16.23
CA SER A 27 -3.54 -17.70 -17.45
C SER A 27 -4.55 -18.74 -17.95
N GLY A 28 -5.83 -18.35 -17.96
CA GLY A 28 -6.96 -19.18 -18.39
C GLY A 28 -7.42 -20.22 -17.36
N ILE A 29 -6.70 -20.41 -16.24
CA ILE A 29 -7.06 -21.35 -15.18
C ILE A 29 -7.92 -20.64 -14.13
N LYS A 30 -9.12 -21.19 -13.89
CA LYS A 30 -10.10 -20.67 -12.93
C LYS A 30 -10.49 -21.73 -11.91
N GLY A 31 -10.91 -21.28 -10.73
CA GLY A 31 -11.52 -22.13 -9.72
C GLY A 31 -10.76 -22.12 -8.41
N TYR A 32 -10.75 -23.24 -7.68
CA TYR A 32 -10.13 -23.28 -6.37
C TYR A 32 -9.59 -24.66 -5.97
N VAL A 33 -8.68 -24.65 -5.00
CA VAL A 33 -8.26 -25.82 -4.23
C VAL A 33 -8.58 -25.57 -2.76
N ILE A 34 -9.26 -26.50 -2.10
CA ILE A 34 -9.59 -26.43 -0.67
C ILE A 34 -8.84 -27.52 0.09
N PHE A 35 -8.17 -27.12 1.17
CA PHE A 35 -7.57 -28.01 2.16
C PHE A 35 -8.46 -28.00 3.41
N SER A 36 -8.94 -29.15 3.83
CA SER A 36 -9.84 -29.24 4.98
C SER A 36 -9.55 -30.44 5.88
N ARG A 37 -9.89 -30.32 7.16
CA ARG A 37 -9.83 -31.42 8.12
C ARG A 37 -11.14 -31.55 8.89
N SER A 38 -11.54 -32.80 9.14
CA SER A 38 -12.71 -33.12 9.97
C SER A 38 -12.42 -33.01 11.47
N GLN A 39 -11.15 -33.15 11.87
CA GLN A 39 -10.66 -33.05 13.26
C GLN A 39 -9.24 -32.46 13.26
N HIS A 40 -8.78 -31.89 14.39
CA HIS A 40 -7.48 -31.20 14.51
C HIS A 40 -6.30 -32.03 13.97
N ASP A 41 -6.24 -33.32 14.33
CA ASP A 41 -5.20 -34.28 13.90
C ASP A 41 -5.70 -35.28 12.85
N GLY A 42 -6.87 -35.02 12.28
CA GLY A 42 -7.50 -35.84 11.25
C GLY A 42 -6.74 -35.83 9.92
N PRO A 43 -7.04 -36.77 9.00
CA PRO A 43 -6.53 -36.70 7.64
C PRO A 43 -6.98 -35.40 6.96
N THR A 44 -6.15 -34.90 6.05
CA THR A 44 -6.47 -33.72 5.25
C THR A 44 -7.16 -34.16 3.97
N SER A 45 -8.28 -33.53 3.65
CA SER A 45 -8.96 -33.66 2.35
C SER A 45 -8.51 -32.51 1.46
N VAL A 46 -8.15 -32.81 0.21
CA VAL A 46 -7.78 -31.81 -0.80
C VAL A 46 -8.79 -31.88 -1.93
N ILE A 47 -9.62 -30.85 -2.03
CA ILE A 47 -10.67 -30.75 -3.05
C ILE A 47 -10.18 -29.81 -4.14
N VAL A 48 -10.04 -30.32 -5.35
CA VAL A 48 -9.66 -29.55 -6.54
C VAL A 48 -10.92 -29.29 -7.36
N ASN A 49 -11.14 -28.03 -7.73
CA ASN A 49 -12.19 -27.63 -8.66
C ASN A 49 -11.62 -26.53 -9.55
N LEU A 50 -10.83 -26.95 -10.53
CA LEU A 50 -10.15 -26.11 -11.50
C LEU A 50 -10.68 -26.40 -12.90
N THR A 51 -10.88 -25.35 -13.66
CA THR A 51 -11.22 -25.37 -15.09
C THR A 51 -10.11 -24.67 -15.89
N GLY A 52 -10.06 -24.93 -17.20
CA GLY A 52 -9.01 -24.39 -18.08
C GLY A 52 -7.68 -25.15 -18.06
N ILE A 53 -7.63 -26.32 -17.39
CA ILE A 53 -6.48 -27.22 -17.46
C ILE A 53 -6.55 -28.03 -18.76
N ASN A 54 -5.62 -27.77 -19.68
CA ASN A 54 -5.52 -28.40 -21.00
C ASN A 54 -4.23 -29.18 -21.20
N GLU A 55 -3.44 -29.35 -20.15
CA GLU A 55 -2.17 -30.07 -20.13
C GLU A 55 -1.97 -30.71 -18.76
N THR A 56 -0.97 -31.58 -18.63
CA THR A 56 -0.57 -32.13 -17.34
C THR A 56 0.28 -31.11 -16.58
N LEU A 57 -0.19 -30.71 -15.40
CA LEU A 57 0.45 -29.72 -14.55
C LEU A 57 1.00 -30.36 -13.28
N ALA A 58 2.25 -30.06 -12.96
CA ALA A 58 2.76 -30.29 -11.61
C ALA A 58 2.24 -29.18 -10.68
N TRP A 59 2.15 -29.46 -9.38
CA TRP A 59 1.61 -28.51 -8.42
C TRP A 59 2.31 -28.64 -7.07
N ARG A 60 2.74 -27.49 -6.53
CA ARG A 60 3.57 -27.41 -5.33
C ARG A 60 3.17 -26.22 -4.47
N ILE A 61 3.24 -26.37 -3.15
CA ILE A 61 3.10 -25.27 -2.19
C ILE A 61 4.48 -24.72 -1.89
N HIS A 62 4.63 -23.40 -1.99
CA HIS A 62 5.87 -22.67 -1.79
C HIS A 62 5.82 -21.81 -0.53
N GLN A 63 7.01 -21.55 0.03
CA GLN A 63 7.18 -20.99 1.38
C GLN A 63 6.69 -19.56 1.55
N LEU A 64 6.75 -18.71 0.52
CA LEU A 64 6.44 -17.28 0.64
C LEU A 64 5.04 -16.97 0.09
N PRO A 65 4.33 -15.98 0.67
CA PRO A 65 3.10 -15.49 0.10
C PRO A 65 3.34 -14.75 -1.22
N MET A 66 2.44 -14.94 -2.17
CA MET A 66 2.35 -14.12 -3.36
C MET A 66 1.53 -12.85 -3.14
N ILE A 67 1.82 -11.81 -3.91
CA ILE A 67 0.94 -10.65 -4.15
C ILE A 67 0.68 -10.63 -5.65
N TYR A 68 -0.57 -10.44 -6.05
CA TYR A 68 -0.93 -10.43 -7.45
C TYR A 68 -0.32 -9.21 -8.15
N ASP A 69 0.48 -9.43 -9.18
CA ASP A 69 1.12 -8.37 -9.99
C ASP A 69 0.96 -8.70 -11.49
N GLY A 70 -0.28 -8.94 -11.93
CA GLY A 70 -0.60 -9.25 -13.31
C GLY A 70 -0.56 -10.74 -13.59
N ASN A 71 0.42 -11.20 -14.37
CA ASN A 71 0.48 -12.58 -14.84
C ASN A 71 1.31 -13.52 -13.94
N ALA A 72 1.40 -14.79 -14.35
CA ALA A 72 2.15 -15.82 -13.64
C ALA A 72 3.66 -15.54 -13.51
N ALA A 73 4.29 -14.98 -14.55
CA ALA A 73 5.72 -14.71 -14.53
C ALA A 73 6.09 -13.67 -13.44
N MET A 74 5.23 -12.69 -13.21
CA MET A 74 5.44 -11.66 -12.18
C MET A 74 4.96 -12.12 -10.79
N SER A 75 3.83 -12.82 -10.73
CA SER A 75 3.19 -13.19 -9.46
C SER A 75 3.79 -14.45 -8.80
N CYS A 76 4.21 -15.43 -9.61
CA CYS A 76 4.57 -16.77 -9.13
C CYS A 76 6.07 -17.01 -9.02
N SER A 77 6.92 -16.13 -9.54
CA SER A 77 8.38 -16.35 -9.62
C SER A 77 9.14 -16.09 -8.31
N ALA A 78 8.57 -15.30 -7.38
CA ALA A 78 9.24 -14.86 -6.16
C ALA A 78 8.69 -15.49 -4.87
N VAL A 79 8.13 -16.71 -4.97
CA VAL A 79 7.44 -17.40 -3.87
C VAL A 79 8.33 -18.35 -3.04
N GLY A 80 9.63 -18.39 -3.32
CA GLY A 80 10.62 -19.16 -2.55
C GLY A 80 10.64 -20.66 -2.89
N ALA A 81 11.32 -21.45 -2.06
CA ALA A 81 11.42 -22.90 -2.23
C ALA A 81 10.10 -23.61 -1.95
N VAL A 82 10.03 -24.90 -2.30
CA VAL A 82 8.92 -25.78 -1.89
C VAL A 82 8.82 -25.80 -0.37
N PHE A 83 7.59 -25.79 0.15
CA PHE A 83 7.34 -25.77 1.58
C PHE A 83 7.66 -27.14 2.20
N ASP A 84 8.80 -27.21 2.88
CA ASP A 84 9.33 -28.43 3.48
C ASP A 84 9.90 -28.18 4.88
N PRO A 85 9.06 -27.88 5.88
CA PRO A 85 9.53 -27.62 7.25
C PRO A 85 10.16 -28.87 7.91
N GLY A 86 9.95 -30.07 7.35
CA GLY A 86 10.54 -31.32 7.83
C GLY A 86 11.86 -31.69 7.16
N MET A 87 12.34 -30.91 6.20
CA MET A 87 13.54 -31.19 5.39
C MET A 87 13.50 -32.57 4.70
N ALA A 88 12.31 -33.03 4.32
CA ALA A 88 12.12 -34.31 3.64
C ALA A 88 12.90 -34.36 2.31
N MET A 89 13.00 -33.24 1.59
CA MET A 89 13.71 -33.13 0.31
C MET A 89 15.23 -33.30 0.43
N GLU A 90 15.80 -33.24 1.63
CA GLU A 90 17.23 -33.48 1.87
C GLU A 90 17.57 -34.99 1.93
N ALA A 91 16.57 -35.87 1.94
CA ALA A 91 16.78 -37.31 1.90
C ALA A 91 17.36 -37.74 0.54
N GLY A 92 18.44 -38.54 0.57
CA GLY A 92 19.14 -38.98 -0.65
C GLY A 92 18.29 -39.81 -1.62
N ASP A 93 17.20 -40.42 -1.16
CA ASP A 93 16.26 -41.22 -1.96
C ASP A 93 14.92 -40.53 -2.26
N TYR A 94 14.80 -39.21 -1.98
CA TYR A 94 13.53 -38.48 -1.98
C TYR A 94 12.67 -38.72 -3.23
N LYS A 95 13.27 -38.75 -4.43
CA LYS A 95 12.52 -38.96 -5.69
C LYS A 95 11.83 -40.33 -5.77
N ASN A 96 12.39 -41.35 -5.12
CA ASN A 96 11.84 -42.70 -5.09
C ASN A 96 10.85 -42.88 -3.93
N SER A 97 11.16 -42.28 -2.78
CA SER A 97 10.31 -42.36 -1.57
C SER A 97 9.06 -41.47 -1.70
N CYS A 98 9.20 -40.28 -2.28
CA CYS A 98 8.11 -39.39 -2.66
C CYS A 98 7.64 -39.64 -4.10
N SER A 99 6.94 -40.77 -4.30
CA SER A 99 6.40 -41.16 -5.61
C SER A 99 5.05 -41.86 -5.47
N LEU A 100 4.19 -41.72 -6.48
CA LEU A 100 2.90 -42.40 -6.55
C LEU A 100 2.99 -43.93 -6.49
N GLN A 101 4.15 -44.50 -6.85
CA GLN A 101 4.40 -45.94 -6.77
C GLN A 101 4.74 -46.41 -5.34
N ASN A 102 5.09 -45.49 -4.45
CA ASN A 102 5.44 -45.79 -3.07
C ASN A 102 4.25 -45.54 -2.14
N THR A 103 3.87 -46.55 -1.35
CA THR A 103 2.76 -46.45 -0.39
C THR A 103 3.12 -45.61 0.84
N THR A 104 4.42 -45.45 1.13
CA THR A 104 4.93 -44.67 2.27
C THR A 104 5.08 -43.16 1.95
N ARG A 105 4.76 -42.75 0.71
CA ARG A 105 4.93 -41.36 0.23
C ARG A 105 4.35 -40.29 1.16
N PHE A 106 3.25 -40.59 1.86
CA PHE A 106 2.58 -39.62 2.75
C PHE A 106 3.40 -39.23 3.98
N GLY A 107 4.38 -40.04 4.37
CA GLY A 107 5.35 -39.70 5.42
C GLY A 107 6.73 -39.27 4.88
N ALA A 108 7.01 -39.52 3.59
CA ALA A 108 8.31 -39.26 2.97
C ALA A 108 8.35 -37.98 2.11
N CYS A 109 7.21 -37.55 1.55
CA CYS A 109 7.14 -36.32 0.77
C CYS A 109 7.18 -35.07 1.65
N ALA A 110 7.77 -34.00 1.12
CA ALA A 110 7.56 -32.67 1.68
C ALA A 110 6.07 -32.30 1.62
N PHE A 111 5.58 -31.56 2.62
CA PHE A 111 4.17 -31.13 2.64
C PHE A 111 3.78 -30.29 1.42
N GLY A 112 4.74 -29.55 0.85
CA GLY A 112 4.53 -28.77 -0.34
C GLY A 112 4.59 -29.53 -1.66
N ASP A 113 5.02 -30.80 -1.70
CA ASP A 113 5.11 -31.58 -2.94
C ASP A 113 3.80 -32.33 -3.22
N LEU A 114 2.78 -31.57 -3.65
CA LEU A 114 1.47 -32.13 -3.95
C LEU A 114 1.50 -33.10 -5.13
N THR A 115 2.35 -32.85 -6.13
CA THR A 115 2.59 -33.80 -7.22
C THR A 115 3.06 -35.16 -6.70
N GLY A 116 4.07 -35.19 -5.81
CA GLY A 116 4.55 -36.45 -5.24
C GLY A 116 3.51 -37.14 -4.36
N LEU A 117 2.73 -36.36 -3.59
CA LEU A 117 1.69 -36.87 -2.69
C LEU A 117 0.45 -37.41 -3.42
N LEU A 118 -0.05 -36.66 -4.41
CA LEU A 118 -1.40 -36.79 -4.99
C LEU A 118 -1.39 -37.06 -6.50
N GLY A 119 -0.26 -36.89 -7.18
CA GLY A 119 -0.13 -36.97 -8.63
C GLY A 119 -0.24 -35.61 -9.30
N ASN A 120 0.01 -35.57 -10.61
CA ASN A 120 -0.18 -34.36 -11.41
C ASN A 120 -1.67 -34.02 -11.56
N LEU A 121 -1.94 -32.77 -11.94
CA LEU A 121 -3.26 -32.33 -12.37
C LEU A 121 -3.38 -32.41 -13.89
N ASP A 122 -4.51 -32.88 -14.38
CA ASP A 122 -4.93 -32.95 -15.78
C ASP A 122 -6.44 -32.75 -15.86
N ALA A 123 -7.03 -32.93 -17.05
CA ALA A 123 -8.47 -32.73 -17.26
C ALA A 123 -9.36 -33.64 -16.39
N ASP A 124 -8.87 -34.83 -16.01
CA ASP A 124 -9.64 -35.81 -15.23
C ASP A 124 -9.52 -35.55 -13.71
N SER A 125 -8.36 -35.07 -13.27
CA SER A 125 -8.05 -34.81 -11.86
C SER A 125 -8.32 -33.36 -11.42
N SER A 126 -8.59 -32.44 -12.36
CA SER A 126 -8.86 -31.03 -12.06
C SER A 126 -10.18 -30.78 -11.32
N GLN A 127 -11.05 -31.79 -11.20
CA GLN A 127 -12.31 -31.73 -10.45
C GLN A 127 -12.45 -32.89 -9.45
N GLN A 128 -11.33 -33.32 -8.85
CA GLN A 128 -11.27 -34.47 -7.96
C GLN A 128 -11.19 -34.07 -6.47
N ASN A 129 -11.73 -34.92 -5.61
CA ASN A 129 -11.48 -34.89 -4.17
C ASN A 129 -10.47 -35.97 -3.77
N PHE A 130 -9.31 -35.55 -3.28
CA PHE A 130 -8.27 -36.43 -2.77
C PHE A 130 -8.44 -36.63 -1.27
N THR A 131 -8.65 -37.89 -0.87
CA THR A 131 -8.72 -38.29 0.53
C THR A 131 -7.85 -39.51 0.78
N ASN A 132 -7.05 -39.49 1.84
CA ASN A 132 -6.29 -40.64 2.32
C ASN A 132 -6.08 -40.50 3.84
N GLN A 133 -6.22 -41.59 4.59
CA GLN A 133 -6.07 -41.57 6.05
C GLN A 133 -4.66 -41.12 6.51
N SER A 134 -3.65 -41.36 5.67
CA SER A 134 -2.24 -40.99 5.91
C SER A 134 -1.89 -39.58 5.43
N LEU A 135 -2.76 -38.89 4.68
CA LEU A 135 -2.48 -37.55 4.19
C LEU A 135 -2.62 -36.52 5.32
N LYS A 136 -1.51 -35.88 5.72
CA LYS A 136 -1.45 -34.98 6.89
C LYS A 136 -0.85 -33.61 6.56
N ILE A 137 -1.38 -32.92 5.56
CA ILE A 137 -0.93 -31.55 5.24
C ILE A 137 -1.38 -30.57 6.34
N PRO A 138 -0.47 -29.91 7.08
CA PRO A 138 -0.80 -29.04 8.21
C PRO A 138 -1.56 -27.77 7.77
N ILE A 139 -2.75 -27.55 8.33
CA ILE A 139 -3.56 -26.33 8.09
C ILE A 139 -3.67 -25.41 9.32
N LYS A 140 -3.10 -25.84 10.45
CA LYS A 140 -2.97 -25.09 11.72
C LYS A 140 -1.62 -25.40 12.36
N GLY A 141 -1.22 -24.59 13.32
CA GLY A 141 0.04 -24.71 14.06
C GLY A 141 1.25 -24.13 13.31
N PRO A 142 2.45 -24.25 13.89
CA PRO A 142 3.69 -23.63 13.37
C PRO A 142 4.05 -24.03 11.94
N HIS A 143 3.65 -25.23 11.51
CA HIS A 143 3.90 -25.74 10.17
C HIS A 143 2.72 -25.56 9.20
N SER A 144 1.69 -24.78 9.56
CA SER A 144 0.54 -24.55 8.69
C SER A 144 0.92 -24.01 7.31
N ILE A 145 0.23 -24.48 6.27
CA ILE A 145 0.29 -23.94 4.90
C ILE A 145 -0.46 -22.60 4.75
N MET A 146 -1.08 -22.07 5.80
CA MET A 146 -1.76 -20.78 5.76
C MET A 146 -0.78 -19.64 5.41
N GLY A 147 -1.14 -18.80 4.44
CA GLY A 147 -0.31 -17.71 3.95
C GLY A 147 0.86 -18.16 3.07
N ARG A 148 0.86 -19.42 2.61
CA ARG A 148 1.78 -19.96 1.60
C ARG A 148 1.15 -19.90 0.22
N THR A 149 1.92 -20.14 -0.84
CA THR A 149 1.43 -20.03 -2.21
C THR A 149 1.40 -21.39 -2.89
N LEU A 150 0.24 -21.77 -3.43
CA LEU A 150 0.09 -22.91 -4.32
C LEU A 150 0.42 -22.48 -5.75
N VAL A 151 1.33 -23.20 -6.41
CA VAL A 151 1.78 -22.93 -7.78
C VAL A 151 1.51 -24.14 -8.65
N LEU A 152 0.98 -23.91 -9.85
CA LEU A 152 0.81 -24.87 -10.93
C LEU A 152 1.92 -24.66 -11.96
N TYR A 153 2.52 -25.74 -12.43
CA TYR A 153 3.69 -25.74 -13.31
C TYR A 153 3.40 -26.51 -14.60
N SER A 154 3.73 -25.90 -15.74
CA SER A 154 3.90 -26.60 -17.01
C SER A 154 5.40 -26.88 -17.20
N GLY A 155 5.78 -28.15 -17.06
CA GLY A 155 7.18 -28.52 -16.86
C GLY A 155 7.75 -27.85 -15.59
N GLU A 156 8.76 -26.98 -15.76
CA GLU A 156 9.33 -26.18 -14.66
C GLU A 156 8.88 -24.71 -14.70
N THR A 157 8.01 -24.34 -15.65
CA THR A 157 7.54 -22.95 -15.78
C THR A 157 6.27 -22.75 -14.95
N PRO A 158 6.24 -21.78 -14.01
CA PRO A 158 5.02 -21.43 -13.29
C PRO A 158 3.94 -20.96 -14.28
N LYS A 159 2.79 -21.64 -14.31
CA LYS A 159 1.65 -21.32 -15.17
C LYS A 159 0.58 -20.53 -14.43
N ALA A 160 0.33 -20.82 -13.16
CA ALA A 160 -0.60 -20.08 -12.33
C ALA A 160 -0.25 -20.25 -10.85
N CYS A 161 -0.62 -19.29 -10.01
CA CYS A 161 -0.46 -19.41 -8.58
C CYS A 161 -1.58 -18.72 -7.82
N ALA A 162 -1.77 -19.14 -6.57
CA ALA A 162 -2.77 -18.61 -5.67
C ALA A 162 -2.28 -18.63 -4.22
N LEU A 163 -2.61 -17.58 -3.46
CA LEU A 163 -2.36 -17.55 -2.02
C LEU A 163 -3.34 -18.49 -1.30
N ILE A 164 -2.83 -19.28 -0.35
CA ILE A 164 -3.63 -20.17 0.49
C ILE A 164 -4.07 -19.39 1.72
N THR A 165 -5.36 -19.07 1.82
CA THR A 165 -5.91 -18.27 2.94
C THR A 165 -7.10 -18.97 3.59
N PRO A 166 -7.47 -18.60 4.82
CA PRO A 166 -8.78 -18.95 5.38
C PRO A 166 -9.91 -18.42 4.49
N THR A 167 -11.09 -19.03 4.62
CA THR A 167 -12.33 -18.54 3.97
C THR A 167 -12.95 -17.35 4.71
N ARG A 168 -12.47 -17.07 5.94
CA ARG A 168 -12.87 -15.93 6.75
C ARG A 168 -11.93 -14.74 6.50
N PRO A 169 -12.44 -13.49 6.53
CA PRO A 169 -11.59 -12.31 6.43
C PRO A 169 -10.51 -12.27 7.50
N MET A 170 -9.33 -11.76 7.16
CA MET A 170 -8.21 -11.60 8.09
C MET A 170 -7.99 -10.13 8.42
N LEU A 171 -7.76 -9.83 9.70
CA LEU A 171 -7.12 -8.57 10.09
C LEU A 171 -5.67 -8.60 9.58
N THR A 172 -5.26 -7.53 8.91
CA THR A 172 -3.87 -7.33 8.48
C THR A 172 -3.22 -6.21 9.27
N ALA A 173 -2.04 -6.46 9.81
CA ALA A 173 -1.16 -5.48 10.41
C ALA A 173 0.21 -5.51 9.71
N VAL A 174 0.95 -4.41 9.79
CA VAL A 174 2.27 -4.27 9.19
C VAL A 174 3.16 -3.41 10.08
N ALA A 175 4.42 -3.82 10.20
CA ALA A 175 5.50 -2.99 10.73
C ALA A 175 6.39 -2.57 9.55
N ALA A 176 6.40 -1.28 9.23
CA ALA A 176 7.18 -0.72 8.12
C ALA A 176 8.48 -0.10 8.63
N PHE A 177 9.61 -0.72 8.28
CA PHE A 177 10.96 -0.26 8.60
C PHE A 177 11.41 0.77 7.55
N LYS A 178 12.16 1.78 7.97
CA LYS A 178 12.60 2.90 7.12
C LYS A 178 14.11 3.10 7.08
N ALA A 179 14.80 2.98 8.21
CA ALA A 179 16.25 2.97 8.32
C ALA A 179 16.71 2.40 9.68
N PRO A 180 17.97 1.94 9.81
CA PRO A 180 18.94 1.62 8.73
C PRO A 180 18.56 0.37 7.93
N VAL A 181 17.48 -0.29 8.34
CA VAL A 181 16.79 -1.36 7.61
C VAL A 181 15.50 -0.77 7.03
N ALA A 182 15.16 -1.12 5.80
CA ALA A 182 13.87 -0.81 5.21
C ALA A 182 13.11 -2.09 4.83
N GLY A 183 11.81 -1.93 4.58
CA GLY A 183 10.93 -3.03 4.21
C GLY A 183 9.78 -3.19 5.19
N VAL A 184 9.17 -4.37 5.19
CA VAL A 184 7.92 -4.63 5.90
C VAL A 184 7.90 -6.00 6.55
N VAL A 185 7.26 -6.06 7.72
CA VAL A 185 6.78 -7.29 8.34
C VAL A 185 5.26 -7.26 8.36
N PHE A 186 4.62 -8.11 7.58
CA PHE A 186 3.16 -8.27 7.60
C PHE A 186 2.75 -9.35 8.60
N LEU A 187 1.66 -9.09 9.31
CA LEU A 187 1.01 -10.03 10.21
C LEU A 187 -0.47 -10.14 9.84
N ARG A 188 -0.99 -11.35 9.70
CA ARG A 188 -2.38 -11.57 9.31
C ARG A 188 -3.02 -12.62 10.21
N GLN A 189 -4.19 -12.32 10.75
CA GLN A 189 -4.91 -13.20 11.69
C GLN A 189 -6.42 -13.06 11.49
N VAL A 190 -7.17 -14.17 11.57
CA VAL A 190 -8.64 -14.15 11.46
C VAL A 190 -9.27 -13.57 12.74
N ASP A 191 -8.90 -14.12 13.89
CA ASP A 191 -9.34 -13.68 15.21
C ASP A 191 -8.24 -13.98 16.25
N ALA A 192 -8.37 -13.44 17.47
CA ALA A 192 -7.34 -13.52 18.50
C ALA A 192 -6.87 -14.94 18.87
N ASN A 193 -7.69 -15.98 18.59
CA ASN A 193 -7.40 -17.37 18.91
C ASN A 193 -6.87 -18.18 17.72
N SER A 194 -6.84 -17.56 16.53
CA SER A 194 -6.33 -18.17 15.31
C SER A 194 -4.82 -18.02 15.21
N ASP A 195 -4.18 -18.89 14.43
CA ASP A 195 -2.77 -18.69 14.07
C ASP A 195 -2.58 -17.36 13.32
N THR A 196 -1.40 -16.77 13.46
CA THR A 196 -1.00 -15.55 12.76
C THR A 196 0.03 -15.88 11.69
N SER A 197 -0.28 -15.58 10.43
CA SER A 197 0.72 -15.62 9.35
C SER A 197 1.64 -14.41 9.47
N VAL A 198 2.95 -14.63 9.45
CA VAL A 198 3.97 -13.58 9.50
C VAL A 198 4.79 -13.63 8.22
N TYR A 199 4.96 -12.50 7.53
CA TYR A 199 5.79 -12.40 6.33
C TYR A 199 6.79 -11.27 6.47
N VAL A 200 8.07 -11.58 6.32
CA VAL A 200 9.21 -10.69 6.52
C VAL A 200 9.88 -10.41 5.18
N ASN A 201 9.95 -9.13 4.81
CA ASN A 201 10.72 -8.64 3.68
C ASN A 201 11.49 -7.39 4.10
N LEU A 202 12.69 -7.61 4.61
CA LEU A 202 13.56 -6.57 5.16
C LEU A 202 14.94 -6.60 4.48
N PHE A 203 15.53 -5.43 4.29
CA PHE A 203 16.83 -5.27 3.63
C PHE A 203 17.54 -4.00 4.11
N TYR A 204 18.85 -3.96 3.92
CA TYR A 204 19.67 -2.79 4.24
C TYR A 204 19.43 -1.62 3.29
N VAL A 205 19.44 -0.42 3.84
CA VAL A 205 19.48 0.84 3.09
C VAL A 205 20.72 1.69 3.40
N ASN A 206 21.65 1.16 4.19
CA ASN A 206 22.95 1.74 4.49
C ASN A 206 24.05 1.10 3.62
N GLU A 207 25.31 1.40 3.94
CA GLU A 207 26.53 0.93 3.25
C GLU A 207 26.88 -0.55 3.54
N ALA A 208 25.99 -1.32 4.17
CA ALA A 208 26.25 -2.74 4.43
C ALA A 208 26.53 -3.50 3.12
N THR A 209 27.42 -4.48 3.14
CA THR A 209 27.78 -5.25 1.92
C THR A 209 27.62 -6.75 2.06
N SER A 210 27.28 -7.24 3.25
CA SER A 210 27.17 -8.66 3.58
C SER A 210 25.81 -9.00 4.21
N GLU A 211 25.46 -10.28 4.14
CA GLU A 211 24.32 -10.82 4.86
C GLU A 211 24.66 -11.00 6.34
N GLU A 212 23.71 -10.70 7.23
CA GLU A 212 23.90 -10.86 8.67
C GLU A 212 22.60 -11.35 9.33
N MET A 213 22.77 -12.17 10.38
CA MET A 213 21.67 -12.71 11.17
C MET A 213 21.27 -11.76 12.29
N PHE A 214 19.97 -11.47 12.36
CA PHE A 214 19.37 -10.64 13.40
C PHE A 214 18.47 -11.46 14.30
N THR A 215 18.60 -11.19 15.59
CA THR A 215 17.55 -11.58 16.54
C THR A 215 16.46 -10.52 16.50
N TRP A 216 15.23 -10.93 16.82
CA TRP A 216 14.07 -10.07 16.71
C TRP A 216 13.04 -10.42 17.76
N GLN A 217 12.36 -9.40 18.27
CA GLN A 217 11.35 -9.52 19.31
C GLN A 217 10.36 -8.35 19.24
N ILE A 218 9.21 -8.50 19.89
CA ILE A 218 8.25 -7.42 20.10
C ILE A 218 8.43 -6.87 21.51
N GLN A 219 8.64 -5.57 21.62
CA GLN A 219 8.75 -4.87 22.90
C GLN A 219 7.43 -4.21 23.29
N ASP A 220 7.20 -4.07 24.60
CA ASP A 220 6.04 -3.36 25.15
C ASP A 220 6.26 -1.84 25.12
N SER A 221 6.44 -1.29 23.91
CA SER A 221 6.61 0.13 23.67
C SER A 221 5.67 0.60 22.56
N ALA A 222 5.20 1.84 22.64
CA ALA A 222 4.44 2.49 21.58
C ALA A 222 5.32 3.20 20.54
N SER A 223 6.62 3.35 20.80
CA SER A 223 7.58 4.00 19.90
C SER A 223 8.95 3.33 19.92
N CYS A 224 9.72 3.61 18.87
CA CYS A 224 11.12 3.20 18.72
C CYS A 224 12.10 3.94 19.64
N GLU A 225 11.69 5.06 20.22
CA GLU A 225 12.57 5.96 20.98
C GLU A 225 12.79 5.47 22.42
N THR A 226 11.82 4.73 22.96
CA THR A 226 11.87 4.21 24.32
C THR A 226 12.18 2.73 24.29
N ALA A 227 13.40 2.37 24.69
CA ALA A 227 13.75 0.99 24.97
C ALA A 227 12.77 0.43 26.02
N SER A 228 12.16 -0.71 25.72
CA SER A 228 11.21 -1.38 26.61
C SER A 228 11.52 -2.86 26.73
N THR A 229 10.87 -3.52 27.68
CA THR A 229 11.01 -4.96 27.89
C THR A 229 10.27 -5.75 26.81
N LEU A 230 10.63 -7.03 26.69
CA LEU A 230 9.90 -8.01 25.90
C LEU A 230 8.39 -7.96 26.23
N PHE A 231 7.54 -7.97 25.22
CA PHE A 231 6.09 -8.03 25.40
C PHE A 231 5.67 -9.41 25.91
N ASN A 232 5.42 -9.50 27.22
CA ASN A 232 5.06 -10.74 27.93
C ASN A 232 3.89 -10.51 28.90
N PRO A 233 2.68 -10.24 28.39
CA PRO A 233 1.51 -9.99 29.26
C PRO A 233 1.06 -11.23 30.04
N ASP A 234 1.54 -12.43 29.68
CA ASP A 234 1.21 -13.69 30.35
C ASP A 234 2.21 -14.05 31.47
N GLY A 235 3.30 -13.30 31.62
CA GLY A 235 4.34 -13.59 32.62
C GLY A 235 5.04 -14.94 32.41
N LYS A 236 5.15 -15.42 31.16
CA LYS A 236 5.81 -16.70 30.85
C LYS A 236 7.32 -16.62 31.07
N ASP A 237 7.90 -17.67 31.62
CA ASP A 237 9.35 -17.78 31.89
C ASP A 237 10.18 -18.26 30.69
N ASN A 238 9.52 -18.63 29.59
CA ASN A 238 10.09 -19.18 28.35
C ASN A 238 10.95 -20.45 28.52
N SER A 239 10.88 -21.14 29.66
CA SER A 239 11.69 -22.35 29.93
C SER A 239 11.44 -23.49 28.93
N SER A 240 10.18 -23.63 28.50
CA SER A 240 9.74 -24.64 27.51
C SER A 240 9.39 -24.02 26.15
N CYS A 241 9.85 -22.80 25.88
CA CYS A 241 9.61 -22.10 24.63
C CYS A 241 10.51 -22.64 23.51
N ASN A 242 9.91 -23.03 22.38
CA ASN A 242 10.62 -23.43 21.18
C ASN A 242 9.71 -23.29 19.94
N GLN A 243 10.23 -23.66 18.77
CA GLN A 243 9.57 -23.48 17.48
C GLN A 243 8.29 -24.33 17.30
N THR A 244 8.15 -25.46 18.00
CA THR A 244 6.96 -26.31 17.93
C THR A 244 5.97 -26.03 19.07
N MET A 245 6.48 -25.65 20.25
CA MET A 245 5.73 -25.32 21.46
C MET A 245 5.59 -23.80 21.65
N GLN A 246 5.19 -23.08 20.59
CA GLN A 246 5.10 -21.61 20.60
C GLN A 246 4.14 -21.05 21.66
N ASN A 247 3.14 -21.84 22.07
CA ASN A 247 2.22 -21.47 23.16
C ASN A 247 2.91 -21.41 24.53
N ASN A 248 4.11 -21.95 24.70
CA ASN A 248 4.91 -21.79 25.93
C ASN A 248 5.83 -20.55 25.88
N CYS A 249 5.91 -19.87 24.74
CA CYS A 249 6.70 -18.66 24.57
C CYS A 249 5.92 -17.43 25.01
N SER A 250 6.64 -16.44 25.53
CA SER A 250 6.17 -15.05 25.61
C SER A 250 5.69 -14.58 24.23
N ILE A 251 4.61 -13.80 24.19
CA ILE A 251 4.02 -13.34 22.93
C ILE A 251 5.05 -12.64 22.03
N GLY A 252 5.89 -11.79 22.63
CA GLY A 252 6.90 -11.04 21.89
C GLY A 252 8.19 -11.79 21.53
N ASP A 253 8.39 -13.03 21.97
CA ASP A 253 9.65 -13.77 21.72
C ASP A 253 9.64 -14.41 20.33
N LEU A 254 9.90 -13.59 19.30
CA LEU A 254 9.90 -14.04 17.91
C LEU A 254 11.12 -14.91 17.57
N LYS A 255 12.29 -14.62 18.18
CA LYS A 255 13.51 -15.41 18.00
C LYS A 255 13.30 -16.86 18.41
N SER A 256 12.79 -17.13 19.60
CA SER A 256 12.64 -18.51 20.07
C SER A 256 11.55 -19.27 19.31
N LYS A 257 10.51 -18.56 18.83
CA LYS A 257 9.40 -19.12 18.04
C LYS A 257 9.76 -19.41 16.58
N HIS A 258 10.60 -18.58 15.96
CA HIS A 258 10.81 -18.59 14.49
C HIS A 258 12.28 -18.66 14.07
N GLY A 259 13.22 -18.59 15.01
CA GLY A 259 14.64 -18.43 14.73
C GLY A 259 15.01 -16.97 14.42
N ASN A 260 16.26 -16.79 13.99
CA ASN A 260 16.77 -15.50 13.54
C ASN A 260 16.28 -15.18 12.13
N ILE A 261 16.28 -13.89 11.77
CA ILE A 261 16.05 -13.45 10.39
C ILE A 261 17.38 -13.06 9.75
N MET A 262 17.57 -13.43 8.49
CA MET A 262 18.72 -12.99 7.71
C MET A 262 18.38 -11.67 7.02
N LEU A 263 19.21 -10.65 7.18
CA LEU A 263 19.12 -9.41 6.41
C LEU A 263 20.15 -9.42 5.29
N SER A 264 19.72 -9.04 4.09
CA SER A 264 20.57 -8.90 2.92
C SER A 264 20.51 -7.49 2.35
N MET A 265 21.36 -7.24 1.36
CA MET A 265 21.20 -6.08 0.50
C MET A 265 19.89 -6.10 -0.28
N ALA A 266 19.37 -4.92 -0.56
CA ALA A 266 18.24 -4.75 -1.45
C ALA A 266 18.55 -5.30 -2.85
N THR A 267 17.52 -5.80 -3.52
CA THR A 267 17.56 -6.07 -4.97
C THR A 267 16.55 -5.19 -5.69
N LYS A 268 16.53 -5.22 -7.03
CA LYS A 268 15.50 -4.57 -7.84
C LYS A 268 14.09 -4.92 -7.37
N ASN A 269 13.86 -6.20 -7.06
CA ASN A 269 12.52 -6.68 -6.81
C ASN A 269 12.17 -6.55 -5.33
N ARG A 270 12.98 -7.08 -4.39
CA ARG A 270 12.77 -7.04 -2.91
C ARG A 270 14.06 -7.42 -2.15
N SER A 271 13.97 -7.83 -0.88
CA SER A 271 15.05 -8.57 -0.20
C SER A 271 15.29 -9.95 -0.84
N LYS A 272 16.53 -10.47 -0.80
CA LYS A 272 16.84 -11.87 -1.15
C LYS A 272 16.42 -12.83 -0.04
N THR A 273 16.47 -12.38 1.20
CA THR A 273 16.29 -13.20 2.41
C THR A 273 14.90 -13.06 3.01
N LYS A 274 13.87 -13.10 2.15
CA LYS A 274 12.47 -13.09 2.59
C LYS A 274 12.16 -14.35 3.41
N ALA A 275 11.29 -14.22 4.40
CA ALA A 275 10.86 -15.34 5.23
C ALA A 275 9.36 -15.26 5.52
N ALA A 276 8.73 -16.42 5.74
CA ALA A 276 7.35 -16.50 6.16
C ALA A 276 7.18 -17.57 7.24
N PHE A 277 6.37 -17.25 8.24
CA PHE A 277 6.15 -18.06 9.43
C PHE A 277 4.66 -18.17 9.76
N THR A 278 4.33 -19.11 10.62
CA THR A 278 3.02 -19.21 11.26
C THR A 278 3.24 -19.21 12.76
N ASP A 279 2.56 -18.29 13.45
CA ASP A 279 2.69 -18.08 14.90
C ASP A 279 1.37 -18.39 15.61
N SER A 280 1.37 -19.43 16.44
CA SER A 280 0.19 -19.85 17.20
C SER A 280 -0.07 -19.03 18.47
N ASN A 281 0.84 -18.12 18.84
CA ASN A 281 0.73 -17.28 20.03
C ASN A 281 1.18 -15.83 19.74
N LEU A 282 0.48 -15.18 18.80
CA LEU A 282 0.74 -13.79 18.39
C LEU A 282 -0.55 -13.03 18.04
N PRO A 283 -1.42 -12.76 19.02
CA PRO A 283 -2.71 -12.11 18.76
C PRO A 283 -2.56 -10.69 18.18
N LEU A 284 -3.34 -10.39 17.14
CA LEU A 284 -3.47 -9.06 16.53
C LEU A 284 -4.71 -8.31 17.02
N SER A 285 -5.55 -8.94 17.85
CA SER A 285 -6.77 -8.36 18.41
C SER A 285 -6.96 -8.78 19.88
N GLY A 286 -7.89 -8.15 20.57
CA GLY A 286 -8.13 -8.37 22.01
C GLY A 286 -7.09 -7.71 22.92
N ALA A 287 -7.20 -7.97 24.23
CA ALA A 287 -6.42 -7.29 25.27
C ALA A 287 -4.91 -7.56 25.20
N LYS A 288 -4.51 -8.68 24.58
CA LYS A 288 -3.11 -9.09 24.43
C LYS A 288 -2.53 -8.74 23.04
N SER A 289 -3.23 -7.92 22.25
CA SER A 289 -2.83 -7.59 20.89
C SER A 289 -1.43 -6.97 20.82
N VAL A 290 -0.65 -7.39 19.82
CA VAL A 290 0.63 -6.75 19.49
C VAL A 290 0.48 -5.50 18.62
N VAL A 291 -0.73 -5.18 18.13
CA VAL A 291 -0.98 -3.94 17.38
C VAL A 291 -0.71 -2.74 18.28
N GLY A 292 0.06 -1.77 17.77
CA GLY A 292 0.53 -0.62 18.52
C GLY A 292 1.85 -0.83 19.25
N LYS A 293 2.34 -2.07 19.35
CA LYS A 293 3.67 -2.41 19.88
C LYS A 293 4.74 -2.28 18.79
N VAL A 294 6.00 -2.54 19.12
CA VAL A 294 7.14 -2.33 18.22
C VAL A 294 7.92 -3.63 18.04
N ILE A 295 8.19 -4.01 16.78
CA ILE A 295 9.18 -5.04 16.44
C ILE A 295 10.56 -4.39 16.48
N VAL A 296 11.51 -5.03 17.16
CA VAL A 296 12.88 -4.57 17.31
C VAL A 296 13.84 -5.64 16.81
N LEU A 297 14.83 -5.22 16.03
CA LEU A 297 15.93 -6.04 15.52
C LEU A 297 17.20 -5.75 16.30
N PHE A 298 17.96 -6.80 16.62
CA PHE A 298 19.27 -6.70 17.26
C PHE A 298 20.29 -7.47 16.42
N SER A 299 21.44 -6.84 16.18
CA SER A 299 22.56 -7.46 15.47
C SER A 299 23.10 -8.64 16.27
N GLY A 300 23.66 -9.64 15.58
CA GLY A 300 24.35 -10.76 16.24
C GLY A 300 25.54 -10.30 17.09
N ASN A 301 26.12 -9.13 16.79
CA ASN A 301 27.27 -8.58 17.51
C ASN A 301 26.87 -7.79 18.78
N ASP A 302 25.65 -7.26 18.84
CA ASP A 302 25.13 -6.53 20.00
C ASP A 302 23.63 -6.83 20.16
N THR A 303 23.33 -7.79 21.05
CA THR A 303 21.97 -8.23 21.32
C THR A 303 21.22 -7.35 22.33
N GLN A 304 21.85 -6.29 22.85
CA GLN A 304 21.27 -5.41 23.86
C GLN A 304 20.86 -4.06 23.27
N LYS A 305 21.53 -3.61 22.21
CA LYS A 305 21.23 -2.36 21.52
C LYS A 305 20.28 -2.58 20.34
N PRO A 306 19.09 -1.95 20.33
CA PRO A 306 18.22 -1.93 19.16
C PRO A 306 18.97 -1.42 17.92
N PHE A 307 18.97 -2.21 16.84
CA PHE A 307 19.57 -1.83 15.57
C PHE A 307 18.56 -1.10 14.66
N ALA A 308 17.34 -1.64 14.58
CA ALA A 308 16.23 -1.04 13.85
C ALA A 308 14.92 -1.48 14.50
N CYS A 309 13.86 -0.69 14.32
CA CYS A 309 12.56 -1.04 14.84
C CYS A 309 11.44 -0.42 14.01
N ALA A 310 10.24 -0.98 14.15
CA ALA A 310 9.04 -0.45 13.53
C ALA A 310 7.79 -0.77 14.35
N LYS A 311 6.89 0.20 14.44
CA LYS A 311 5.58 0.03 15.10
C LYS A 311 4.68 -0.86 14.24
N ILE A 312 4.02 -1.83 14.89
CA ILE A 312 2.99 -2.67 14.28
C ILE A 312 1.71 -1.85 14.16
N MET A 313 1.31 -1.55 12.94
CA MET A 313 0.13 -0.76 12.62
C MET A 313 -0.88 -1.58 11.83
N LYS A 314 -2.16 -1.39 12.09
CA LYS A 314 -3.25 -2.02 11.34
C LYS A 314 -3.31 -1.43 9.93
N VAL A 315 -3.51 -2.30 8.94
CA VAL A 315 -3.85 -1.91 7.57
C VAL A 315 -5.37 -1.80 7.51
N LYS A 316 -5.88 -0.60 7.24
CA LYS A 316 -7.33 -0.41 7.03
C LYS A 316 -7.71 -0.96 5.66
N PRO A 317 -8.84 -1.69 5.54
CA PRO A 317 -9.44 -1.98 4.25
C PRO A 317 -9.65 -0.68 3.46
N LYS A 318 -9.12 -0.62 2.23
CA LYS A 318 -9.35 0.52 1.35
C LYS A 318 -10.74 0.39 0.72
N VAL A 319 -11.50 1.47 0.77
CA VAL A 319 -12.83 1.56 0.16
C VAL A 319 -12.85 2.81 -0.69
N VAL A 320 -12.91 2.61 -2.01
CA VAL A 320 -12.97 3.71 -2.99
C VAL A 320 -14.28 3.65 -3.77
N LYS A 321 -14.74 4.79 -4.26
CA LYS A 321 -16.01 4.90 -4.96
C LYS A 321 -15.94 5.91 -6.09
N ALA A 322 -16.40 5.52 -7.27
CA ALA A 322 -16.76 6.41 -8.36
C ALA A 322 -18.29 6.57 -8.37
N SER A 323 -18.79 7.80 -8.25
CA SER A 323 -20.22 8.08 -8.13
C SER A 323 -20.74 8.90 -9.30
N PHE A 324 -21.86 8.47 -9.87
CA PHE A 324 -22.55 9.12 -10.97
C PHE A 324 -23.85 9.74 -10.46
N ASP A 325 -23.92 11.07 -10.42
CA ASP A 325 -25.15 11.84 -10.20
C ASP A 325 -25.86 12.08 -11.56
N PRO A 326 -27.12 11.61 -11.74
CA PRO A 326 -27.89 11.81 -12.96
C PRO A 326 -27.99 13.26 -13.43
N LYS A 327 -27.93 14.24 -12.51
CA LYS A 327 -28.06 15.67 -12.83
C LYS A 327 -26.86 16.21 -13.62
N ILE A 328 -25.68 15.62 -13.43
CA ILE A 328 -24.43 16.09 -14.05
C ILE A 328 -23.82 15.06 -15.01
N HIS A 329 -24.26 13.79 -14.94
CA HIS A 329 -23.79 12.69 -15.79
C HIS A 329 -24.85 12.26 -16.80
N ASP A 330 -25.51 13.22 -17.46
CA ASP A 330 -26.45 12.96 -18.57
C ASP A 330 -27.45 11.83 -18.27
N GLY A 331 -28.09 11.87 -17.09
CA GLY A 331 -29.08 10.88 -16.66
C GLY A 331 -28.51 9.55 -16.14
N VAL A 332 -27.21 9.29 -16.24
CA VAL A 332 -26.57 8.10 -15.65
C VAL A 332 -26.43 8.30 -14.14
N GLY A 333 -26.97 7.35 -13.38
CA GLY A 333 -26.97 7.38 -11.91
C GLY A 333 -26.31 6.16 -11.30
N GLY A 334 -25.81 6.32 -10.07
CA GLY A 334 -25.34 5.21 -9.24
C GLY A 334 -23.85 5.28 -8.93
N TYR A 335 -23.17 4.14 -8.84
CA TYR A 335 -21.77 4.06 -8.45
C TYR A 335 -21.10 2.74 -8.83
N LEU A 336 -19.77 2.78 -8.79
CA LEU A 336 -18.91 1.61 -8.59
C LEU A 336 -18.17 1.80 -7.27
N LYS A 337 -18.31 0.85 -6.35
CA LYS A 337 -17.63 0.83 -5.03
C LYS A 337 -16.68 -0.35 -5.01
N ILE A 338 -15.39 -0.07 -4.84
CA ILE A 338 -14.33 -1.07 -4.83
C ILE A 338 -13.75 -1.14 -3.42
N THR A 339 -13.68 -2.35 -2.86
CA THR A 339 -13.12 -2.62 -1.54
C THR A 339 -11.98 -3.61 -1.65
N GLN A 340 -10.84 -3.32 -1.01
CA GLN A 340 -9.74 -4.27 -0.90
C GLN A 340 -9.26 -4.33 0.57
N PRO A 341 -9.38 -5.48 1.25
CA PRO A 341 -8.99 -5.61 2.66
C PRO A 341 -7.50 -5.39 2.93
N SER A 342 -6.62 -5.90 2.05
CA SER A 342 -5.17 -5.76 2.15
C SER A 342 -4.50 -6.00 0.79
N PRO A 343 -3.18 -5.74 0.65
CA PRO A 343 -2.45 -6.07 -0.58
C PRO A 343 -2.44 -7.56 -0.96
N PHE A 344 -2.82 -8.47 -0.05
CA PHE A 344 -2.86 -9.92 -0.29
C PHE A 344 -4.24 -10.42 -0.68
N ASP A 345 -5.26 -9.58 -0.60
CA ASP A 345 -6.64 -9.95 -0.84
C ASP A 345 -7.10 -9.42 -2.20
N PRO A 346 -7.97 -10.14 -2.92
CA PRO A 346 -8.60 -9.59 -4.12
C PRO A 346 -9.46 -8.37 -3.76
N SER A 347 -9.74 -7.57 -4.78
CA SER A 347 -10.73 -6.50 -4.65
C SER A 347 -12.14 -7.05 -4.87
N THR A 348 -13.11 -6.44 -4.21
CA THR A 348 -14.54 -6.65 -4.47
C THR A 348 -15.10 -5.36 -5.08
N THR A 349 -15.67 -5.45 -6.27
CA THR A 349 -16.33 -4.35 -6.97
C THR A 349 -17.84 -4.53 -6.94
N GLU A 350 -18.52 -3.66 -6.22
CA GLU A 350 -19.97 -3.49 -6.25
C GLU A 350 -20.34 -2.44 -7.31
N VAL A 351 -21.09 -2.85 -8.33
CA VAL A 351 -21.60 -1.98 -9.39
C VAL A 351 -23.09 -1.79 -9.19
N ASN A 352 -23.54 -0.53 -9.22
CA ASN A 352 -24.95 -0.17 -9.22
C ASN A 352 -25.14 1.02 -10.17
N LEU A 353 -25.68 0.78 -11.35
CA LEU A 353 -25.86 1.78 -12.40
C LEU A 353 -27.30 1.81 -12.88
N THR A 354 -27.79 3.02 -13.15
CA THR A 354 -29.11 3.30 -13.71
C THR A 354 -29.00 4.34 -14.83
N GLY A 355 -30.05 4.47 -15.64
CA GLY A 355 -30.08 5.49 -16.69
C GLY A 355 -29.15 5.20 -17.86
N LEU A 356 -28.77 3.94 -18.08
CA LEU A 356 -27.90 3.52 -19.19
C LEU A 356 -28.58 3.60 -20.56
N ARG A 357 -29.91 3.67 -20.60
CA ARG A 357 -30.76 3.87 -21.80
C ARG A 357 -30.52 2.91 -22.97
N LYS A 358 -29.89 1.75 -22.73
CA LYS A 358 -29.40 0.86 -23.81
C LYS A 358 -28.39 1.55 -24.73
N GLU A 359 -27.72 2.58 -24.25
CA GLU A 359 -26.77 3.39 -25.00
C GLU A 359 -25.31 3.07 -24.62
N SER A 360 -25.08 2.31 -23.54
CA SER A 360 -23.75 1.93 -23.04
C SER A 360 -23.29 0.56 -23.56
N GLN A 361 -21.97 0.35 -23.61
CA GLN A 361 -21.36 -0.96 -23.88
C GLN A 361 -20.15 -1.27 -22.99
N GLY A 362 -19.16 -0.37 -22.97
CA GLY A 362 -17.90 -0.58 -22.24
C GLY A 362 -17.79 0.30 -21.00
N TYR A 363 -17.04 -0.14 -20.00
CA TYR A 363 -16.70 0.68 -18.84
C TYR A 363 -15.34 0.28 -18.29
N HIS A 364 -14.51 1.28 -18.03
CA HIS A 364 -13.08 1.06 -17.80
C HIS A 364 -12.51 2.04 -16.78
N VAL A 365 -11.47 1.62 -16.06
CA VAL A 365 -10.58 2.53 -15.34
C VAL A 365 -9.61 3.15 -16.33
N HIS A 366 -9.51 4.48 -16.34
CA HIS A 366 -8.61 5.25 -17.19
C HIS A 366 -7.37 5.72 -16.43
N ASN A 367 -6.35 6.17 -17.16
CA ASN A 367 -5.06 6.53 -16.58
C ASN A 367 -5.12 7.68 -15.58
N TYR A 368 -5.95 8.70 -15.82
CA TYR A 368 -5.90 9.97 -15.08
C TYR A 368 -7.25 10.33 -14.46
N PRO A 369 -7.25 11.08 -13.34
CA PRO A 369 -8.46 11.68 -12.80
C PRO A 369 -9.03 12.75 -13.74
N SER A 370 -10.30 13.06 -13.54
CA SER A 370 -11.01 14.16 -14.17
C SER A 370 -10.32 15.49 -13.84
N PRO A 371 -10.20 16.40 -14.83
CA PRO A 371 -9.50 17.67 -14.66
C PRO A 371 -10.37 18.69 -13.88
N TRP A 372 -10.73 18.38 -12.63
CA TRP A 372 -11.62 19.22 -11.81
C TRP A 372 -11.11 20.65 -11.63
N GLN A 373 -9.80 20.88 -11.75
CA GLN A 373 -9.19 22.22 -11.69
C GLN A 373 -9.59 23.09 -12.89
N MET A 374 -10.01 22.46 -13.99
CA MET A 374 -10.47 23.15 -15.20
C MET A 374 -11.98 23.42 -15.18
N GLN A 375 -12.69 23.02 -14.12
CA GLN A 375 -14.13 23.23 -13.92
C GLN A 375 -15.03 22.68 -15.05
N TYR A 376 -14.52 21.75 -15.86
CA TYR A 376 -15.33 21.06 -16.86
C TYR A 376 -16.41 20.20 -16.18
N THR A 377 -17.61 20.21 -16.73
CA THR A 377 -18.73 19.36 -16.29
C THR A 377 -19.18 18.45 -17.44
N GLY A 378 -19.69 17.27 -17.11
CA GLY A 378 -20.22 16.32 -18.10
C GLY A 378 -19.16 15.77 -19.07
N MET A 379 -19.55 15.56 -20.33
CA MET A 379 -18.79 14.77 -21.32
C MET A 379 -17.41 15.35 -21.67
N GLU A 380 -17.22 16.67 -21.59
CA GLU A 380 -15.92 17.32 -21.86
C GLU A 380 -14.84 16.87 -20.88
N SER A 381 -15.21 16.69 -19.60
CA SER A 381 -14.30 16.21 -18.57
C SER A 381 -13.79 14.78 -18.83
N CYS A 382 -14.53 14.02 -19.64
CA CYS A 382 -14.22 12.64 -19.97
C CYS A 382 -13.31 12.49 -21.19
N ALA A 383 -12.96 13.57 -21.87
CA ALA A 383 -12.26 13.51 -23.15
C ALA A 383 -10.91 12.78 -23.09
N GLY A 384 -10.53 12.21 -24.23
CA GLY A 384 -9.26 11.48 -24.46
C GLY A 384 -8.02 12.17 -23.92
N GLY A 385 -7.89 13.46 -24.25
CA GLY A 385 -6.73 14.28 -23.87
C GLY A 385 -6.60 14.57 -22.38
N TYR A 386 -7.64 14.31 -21.57
CA TYR A 386 -7.61 14.53 -20.12
C TYR A 386 -7.46 13.25 -19.33
N LEU A 387 -8.28 12.23 -19.62
CA LEU A 387 -8.27 10.98 -18.82
C LEU A 387 -7.23 9.96 -19.32
N GLY A 388 -6.66 10.17 -20.51
CA GLY A 388 -5.77 9.20 -21.14
C GLY A 388 -6.50 7.92 -21.58
N GLY A 389 -5.74 6.89 -21.94
CA GLY A 389 -6.24 5.56 -22.28
C GLY A 389 -6.71 4.75 -21.07
N HIS A 390 -7.02 3.47 -21.31
CA HIS A 390 -7.30 2.52 -20.23
C HIS A 390 -6.04 2.26 -19.40
N TRP A 391 -6.24 1.95 -18.11
CA TRP A 391 -5.14 1.58 -17.24
C TRP A 391 -4.63 0.17 -17.59
N ASN A 392 -3.51 0.11 -18.31
CA ASN A 392 -2.90 -1.11 -18.82
C ASN A 392 -1.38 -1.15 -18.57
N PRO A 393 -0.94 -1.28 -17.30
CA PRO A 393 0.48 -1.24 -16.95
C PRO A 393 1.27 -2.46 -17.44
N PHE A 394 0.59 -3.54 -17.81
CA PHE A 394 1.21 -4.78 -18.30
C PHE A 394 1.22 -4.90 -19.83
N GLY A 395 0.69 -3.90 -20.54
CA GLY A 395 0.68 -3.88 -22.00
C GLY A 395 -0.12 -5.04 -22.61
N ILE A 396 -1.23 -5.43 -21.98
CA ILE A 396 -2.13 -6.46 -22.49
C ILE A 396 -2.63 -6.05 -23.88
N ASP A 397 -2.46 -6.96 -24.85
CA ASP A 397 -3.01 -6.81 -26.19
C ASP A 397 -4.50 -7.17 -26.17
N THR A 398 -5.34 -6.15 -26.22
CA THR A 398 -6.81 -6.29 -26.17
C THR A 398 -7.39 -7.06 -27.35
N SER A 399 -6.64 -7.26 -28.45
CA SER A 399 -7.07 -8.11 -29.56
C SER A 399 -6.98 -9.60 -29.24
N SER A 400 -6.17 -9.96 -28.23
CA SER A 400 -5.98 -11.34 -27.75
C SER A 400 -6.83 -11.68 -26.52
N SER A 401 -7.43 -10.68 -25.88
CA SER A 401 -8.25 -10.88 -24.68
C SER A 401 -9.49 -11.73 -24.99
N PRO A 402 -9.87 -12.67 -24.09
CA PRO A 402 -11.06 -13.49 -24.28
C PRO A 402 -12.37 -12.66 -24.30
N PRO A 403 -13.48 -13.21 -24.80
CA PRO A 403 -14.78 -12.55 -24.75
C PRO A 403 -15.16 -12.07 -23.34
N PRO A 404 -15.89 -10.94 -23.19
CA PRO A 404 -16.26 -10.39 -21.89
C PRO A 404 -16.83 -11.43 -20.90
N GLY A 405 -16.28 -11.46 -19.68
CA GLY A 405 -16.68 -12.35 -18.58
C GLY A 405 -16.14 -13.79 -18.68
N SER A 406 -15.42 -14.14 -19.74
CA SER A 406 -14.98 -15.52 -19.97
C SER A 406 -13.53 -15.80 -19.55
N GLY A 407 -12.63 -14.81 -19.66
CA GLY A 407 -11.21 -14.93 -19.33
C GLY A 407 -10.89 -14.75 -17.84
N THR A 408 -9.68 -15.13 -17.45
CA THR A 408 -9.05 -14.82 -16.16
C THR A 408 -8.63 -13.35 -16.05
N ASP A 409 -8.46 -12.85 -14.84
CA ASP A 409 -8.27 -11.40 -14.60
C ASP A 409 -6.96 -10.84 -15.19
N ASP A 410 -5.94 -11.67 -15.43
CA ASP A 410 -4.67 -11.28 -16.06
C ASP A 410 -4.74 -11.20 -17.59
N GLU A 411 -5.77 -11.77 -18.21
CA GLU A 411 -5.97 -11.74 -19.68
C GLU A 411 -6.60 -10.42 -20.17
N TYR A 412 -6.95 -9.54 -19.24
CA TYR A 412 -7.52 -8.22 -19.51
C TYR A 412 -6.61 -7.11 -18.96
N GLU A 413 -6.73 -5.92 -19.53
CA GLU A 413 -6.15 -4.71 -18.93
C GLU A 413 -6.66 -4.57 -17.48
N ILE A 414 -5.82 -4.10 -16.54
CA ILE A 414 -6.29 -3.84 -15.16
C ILE A 414 -7.56 -3.00 -15.17
N GLY A 415 -7.62 -2.00 -16.06
CA GLY A 415 -8.75 -1.11 -16.21
C GLY A 415 -9.94 -1.65 -16.99
N ASP A 416 -9.88 -2.82 -17.64
CA ASP A 416 -11.01 -3.31 -18.46
C ASP A 416 -12.06 -4.05 -17.63
N LEU A 417 -12.94 -3.28 -16.99
CA LEU A 417 -14.03 -3.81 -16.17
C LEU A 417 -15.10 -4.48 -17.03
N SER A 418 -15.42 -3.95 -18.21
CA SER A 418 -16.37 -4.60 -19.13
C SER A 418 -15.87 -5.94 -19.65
N GLY A 419 -14.57 -6.09 -19.90
CA GLY A 419 -13.94 -7.35 -20.26
C GLY A 419 -13.99 -8.36 -19.11
N LYS A 420 -13.70 -7.94 -17.88
CA LYS A 420 -13.70 -8.84 -16.71
C LYS A 420 -15.09 -9.20 -16.20
N TYR A 421 -15.98 -8.23 -16.09
CA TYR A 421 -17.28 -8.37 -15.39
C TYR A 421 -18.47 -8.53 -16.34
N GLY A 422 -18.23 -8.42 -17.65
CA GLY A 422 -19.26 -8.41 -18.68
C GLY A 422 -19.68 -7.00 -19.12
N SER A 423 -20.21 -6.92 -20.35
CA SER A 423 -20.57 -5.66 -21.01
C SER A 423 -21.90 -5.08 -20.52
N LEU A 424 -22.03 -3.74 -20.62
CA LEU A 424 -23.29 -3.01 -20.37
C LEU A 424 -24.23 -2.95 -21.60
N LEU A 425 -23.90 -3.70 -22.67
CA LEU A 425 -24.63 -3.67 -23.93
C LEU A 425 -26.12 -3.95 -23.73
N ASN A 426 -26.98 -3.11 -24.31
CA ASN A 426 -28.44 -3.21 -24.27
C ASN A 426 -29.07 -3.14 -22.87
N LEU A 427 -28.34 -2.68 -21.85
CA LEU A 427 -28.87 -2.53 -20.49
C LEU A 427 -29.43 -1.12 -20.23
N THR A 428 -30.49 -1.03 -19.43
CA THR A 428 -31.02 0.23 -18.89
C THR A 428 -30.53 0.52 -17.47
N SER A 429 -30.20 -0.54 -16.74
CA SER A 429 -29.57 -0.53 -15.41
C SER A 429 -28.73 -1.80 -15.25
N TYR A 430 -27.79 -1.77 -14.30
CA TYR A 430 -26.95 -2.91 -13.98
C TYR A 430 -26.63 -2.91 -12.48
N SER A 431 -26.75 -4.06 -11.83
CA SER A 431 -26.33 -4.25 -10.45
C SER A 431 -25.60 -5.58 -10.34
N GLY A 432 -24.43 -5.59 -9.70
CA GLY A 432 -23.64 -6.81 -9.54
C GLY A 432 -22.46 -6.62 -8.59
N GLU A 433 -21.93 -7.73 -8.11
CA GLU A 433 -20.75 -7.78 -7.25
C GLU A 433 -19.74 -8.73 -7.88
N HIS A 434 -18.48 -8.28 -7.99
CA HIS A 434 -17.41 -9.01 -8.66
C HIS A 434 -16.17 -9.10 -7.77
N ILE A 435 -15.53 -10.26 -7.74
CA ILE A 435 -14.22 -10.43 -7.11
C ILE A 435 -13.17 -10.38 -8.21
N ASP A 436 -12.16 -9.53 -8.04
CA ASP A 436 -11.14 -9.28 -9.06
C ASP A 436 -9.76 -9.32 -8.43
N TYR A 437 -8.95 -10.27 -8.88
CA TYR A 437 -7.59 -10.50 -8.37
C TYR A 437 -6.58 -9.51 -8.99
N ASN A 438 -6.95 -8.79 -10.05
CA ASN A 438 -6.09 -7.89 -10.81
C ASN A 438 -6.64 -6.45 -10.88
N LEU A 439 -7.37 -5.98 -9.85
CA LEU A 439 -7.82 -4.59 -9.71
C LEU A 439 -7.34 -4.01 -8.36
N PRO A 440 -6.03 -3.75 -8.20
CA PRO A 440 -5.47 -3.37 -6.92
C PRO A 440 -5.88 -1.95 -6.48
N LEU A 441 -6.07 -1.77 -5.17
CA LEU A 441 -6.13 -0.49 -4.46
C LEU A 441 -4.84 -0.18 -3.69
N PHE A 442 -3.91 -1.13 -3.59
CA PHE A 442 -2.58 -0.95 -2.99
C PHE A 442 -1.45 -1.04 -4.03
N GLY A 443 -0.34 -0.38 -3.76
CA GLY A 443 0.89 -0.45 -4.55
C GLY A 443 0.86 0.38 -5.83
N LYS A 444 1.96 0.27 -6.61
CA LYS A 444 2.22 1.05 -7.84
C LYS A 444 1.09 1.03 -8.86
N ASN A 445 0.32 -0.08 -8.90
CA ASN A 445 -0.73 -0.31 -9.87
C ASN A 445 -2.12 0.09 -9.38
N SER A 446 -2.21 0.68 -8.18
CA SER A 446 -3.48 1.09 -7.56
C SER A 446 -4.33 1.94 -8.51
N ILE A 447 -5.63 1.67 -8.53
CA ILE A 447 -6.63 2.47 -9.26
C ILE A 447 -7.15 3.66 -8.43
N HIS A 448 -6.75 3.79 -7.16
CA HIS A 448 -7.16 4.92 -6.32
C HIS A 448 -6.60 6.24 -6.89
N GLY A 449 -7.49 7.22 -7.10
CA GLY A 449 -7.16 8.54 -7.65
C GLY A 449 -7.18 8.59 -9.18
N ARG A 450 -7.57 7.50 -9.86
CA ARG A 450 -7.87 7.46 -11.30
C ARG A 450 -9.34 7.75 -11.55
N SER A 451 -9.81 7.57 -12.79
CA SER A 451 -11.21 7.73 -13.16
C SER A 451 -11.81 6.46 -13.75
N ILE A 452 -13.13 6.30 -13.61
CA ILE A 452 -13.92 5.29 -14.33
C ILE A 452 -14.72 6.01 -15.42
N VAL A 453 -14.69 5.46 -16.63
CA VAL A 453 -15.43 5.98 -17.79
C VAL A 453 -16.42 4.93 -18.26
N ILE A 454 -17.68 5.32 -18.44
CA ILE A 454 -18.71 4.55 -19.13
C ILE A 454 -18.76 5.02 -20.58
N HIS A 455 -18.72 4.10 -21.53
CA HIS A 455 -18.66 4.36 -22.96
C HIS A 455 -20.00 4.04 -23.62
N LYS A 456 -20.37 4.84 -24.62
CA LYS A 456 -21.48 4.52 -25.53
C LYS A 456 -21.20 3.24 -26.31
N MET A 457 -22.24 2.66 -26.89
CA MET A 457 -22.11 1.52 -27.81
C MET A 457 -21.17 1.86 -28.99
N LYS A 458 -20.46 0.84 -29.50
CA LYS A 458 -19.63 0.96 -30.71
C LYS A 458 -20.42 1.47 -31.92
N THR A 459 -21.68 1.07 -32.05
CA THR A 459 -22.61 1.57 -33.08
C THR A 459 -22.94 3.06 -32.94
N MET A 460 -22.72 3.63 -31.75
CA MET A 460 -22.82 5.06 -31.46
C MET A 460 -21.43 5.72 -31.37
N GLY A 461 -20.44 5.17 -32.06
CA GLY A 461 -19.07 5.70 -32.12
C GLY A 461 -18.19 5.37 -30.92
N GLY A 462 -18.68 4.61 -29.92
CA GLY A 462 -17.86 4.22 -28.76
C GLY A 462 -17.41 5.41 -27.91
N LEU A 463 -18.17 6.51 -27.93
CA LEU A 463 -17.80 7.76 -27.26
C LEU A 463 -17.75 7.58 -25.75
N ARG A 464 -16.80 8.27 -25.11
CA ARG A 464 -16.76 8.39 -23.64
C ARG A 464 -17.98 9.18 -23.20
N TRP A 465 -18.90 8.52 -22.52
CA TRP A 465 -20.21 9.09 -22.21
C TRP A 465 -20.16 9.89 -20.92
N VAL A 466 -19.82 9.23 -19.82
CA VAL A 466 -19.74 9.82 -18.49
C VAL A 466 -18.55 9.24 -17.75
N CYS A 467 -18.01 10.00 -16.80
CA CYS A 467 -16.84 9.61 -16.04
C CYS A 467 -16.92 10.15 -14.62
N ALA A 468 -16.29 9.43 -13.69
CA ALA A 468 -16.19 9.83 -12.30
C ALA A 468 -14.86 9.35 -11.72
N ASP A 469 -14.28 10.16 -10.84
CA ASP A 469 -13.03 9.82 -10.16
C ASP A 469 -13.25 8.75 -9.08
N VAL A 470 -12.25 7.90 -8.93
CA VAL A 470 -12.19 6.84 -7.92
C VAL A 470 -11.62 7.45 -6.65
N HIS A 471 -12.50 7.94 -5.78
CA HIS A 471 -12.13 8.62 -4.55
C HIS A 471 -12.22 7.72 -3.32
N GLN A 472 -11.40 8.00 -2.32
CA GLN A 472 -11.53 7.43 -1.00
C GLN A 472 -12.91 7.74 -0.39
N VAL A 473 -13.55 6.71 0.18
CA VAL A 473 -14.77 6.88 0.95
C VAL A 473 -14.43 7.38 2.36
N MET A 474 -14.86 8.59 2.68
CA MET A 474 -14.60 9.26 3.96
C MET A 474 -15.79 9.05 4.92
N GLU A 475 -15.85 7.92 5.62
CA GLU A 475 -16.89 7.63 6.63
C GLU A 475 -16.49 8.14 8.03
N GLY A 476 -17.45 8.60 8.83
CA GLY A 476 -17.29 8.83 10.28
C GLY A 476 -16.55 10.09 10.72
N GLY A 477 -15.95 10.87 9.81
CA GLY A 477 -15.23 12.10 10.15
C GLY A 477 -13.85 11.90 10.81
N ASP A 478 -13.40 10.65 10.94
CA ASP A 478 -12.12 10.27 11.55
C ASP A 478 -10.96 10.16 10.53
N MET A 479 -11.25 10.33 9.25
CA MET A 479 -10.24 10.32 8.18
C MET A 479 -9.89 11.76 7.76
N PHE A 480 -8.61 12.00 7.50
CA PHE A 480 -8.03 13.27 7.10
C PHE A 480 -7.49 13.17 5.68
N GLU A 481 -7.80 14.17 4.87
CA GLU A 481 -7.28 14.32 3.52
C GLU A 481 -6.19 15.40 3.50
N MET A 482 -5.07 15.11 2.84
CA MET A 482 -4.08 16.11 2.46
C MET A 482 -4.04 16.19 0.94
N LYS A 483 -4.37 17.36 0.39
CA LYS A 483 -4.13 17.73 -1.01
C LYS A 483 -3.08 18.81 -1.06
N SER A 484 -2.10 18.64 -1.93
CA SER A 484 -1.03 19.61 -2.15
C SER A 484 -0.78 19.83 -3.62
N LYS A 485 -0.41 21.06 -3.96
CA LYS A 485 -0.14 21.49 -5.33
C LYS A 485 1.25 22.08 -5.42
N ILE A 486 1.96 21.67 -6.47
CA ILE A 486 3.26 22.20 -6.88
C ILE A 486 3.01 22.92 -8.20
N THR A 487 3.04 24.25 -8.19
CA THR A 487 2.69 25.05 -9.39
C THR A 487 3.95 25.60 -10.02
N PHE A 488 4.26 25.16 -11.23
CA PHE A 488 5.37 25.71 -12.01
C PHE A 488 4.87 26.92 -12.79
N THR A 489 5.50 28.07 -12.58
CA THR A 489 5.13 29.37 -13.17
C THR A 489 6.19 29.92 -14.12
N GLY A 490 7.22 29.12 -14.42
CA GLY A 490 8.34 29.47 -15.29
C GLY A 490 9.69 29.50 -14.58
N PRO A 491 10.75 29.95 -15.28
CA PRO A 491 10.71 30.48 -16.64
C PRO A 491 10.68 29.38 -17.73
N SER A 492 11.12 28.15 -17.45
CA SER A 492 11.16 27.07 -18.47
C SER A 492 9.88 26.26 -18.55
N LEU A 493 9.33 25.84 -17.40
CA LEU A 493 8.16 24.98 -17.34
C LEU A 493 6.98 25.69 -16.70
N LYS A 494 5.77 25.37 -17.18
CA LYS A 494 4.49 25.69 -16.57
C LYS A 494 3.67 24.42 -16.35
N GLY A 495 2.66 24.51 -15.51
CA GLY A 495 1.78 23.40 -15.18
C GLY A 495 1.87 23.08 -13.70
N TYR A 496 1.54 21.85 -13.32
CA TYR A 496 1.49 21.50 -11.91
C TYR A 496 1.69 20.00 -11.66
N ILE A 497 2.04 19.70 -10.40
CA ILE A 497 1.97 18.37 -9.82
C ILE A 497 0.98 18.42 -8.65
N LEU A 498 0.14 17.39 -8.51
CA LEU A 498 -0.76 17.21 -7.37
C LEU A 498 -0.35 16.00 -6.57
N LEU A 499 -0.39 16.15 -5.25
CA LEU A 499 -0.18 15.08 -4.28
C LEU A 499 -1.43 14.94 -3.43
N ILE A 500 -1.94 13.72 -3.29
CA ILE A 500 -3.10 13.41 -2.44
C ILE A 500 -2.77 12.22 -1.55
N GLN A 501 -3.02 12.33 -0.25
CA GLN A 501 -2.86 11.24 0.72
C GLN A 501 -3.96 11.31 1.77
N TYR A 502 -4.40 10.15 2.25
CA TYR A 502 -5.38 10.01 3.32
C TYR A 502 -4.74 9.40 4.57
N LYS A 503 -5.24 9.79 5.74
CA LYS A 503 -4.77 9.28 7.03
C LYS A 503 -5.90 9.20 8.05
N GLU A 504 -5.99 8.07 8.74
CA GLU A 504 -6.91 7.88 9.88
C GLU A 504 -6.42 8.61 11.13
N ASN A 505 -7.38 9.02 11.96
CA ASN A 505 -7.09 9.61 13.26
C ASN A 505 -6.41 8.62 14.22
N GLU A 506 -6.71 7.32 14.08
CA GLU A 506 -6.17 6.26 14.92
C GLU A 506 -4.64 6.12 14.74
N ASN A 507 -3.88 6.37 15.81
CA ASN A 507 -2.41 6.35 15.80
C ASN A 507 -1.77 4.97 15.51
N SER A 508 -2.56 3.90 15.55
CA SER A 508 -2.11 2.54 15.23
C SER A 508 -2.58 2.10 13.84
N MET A 509 -3.06 3.02 13.00
CA MET A 509 -3.42 2.73 11.62
C MET A 509 -2.33 3.24 10.65
N MET A 510 -2.00 2.43 9.65
CA MET A 510 -1.08 2.82 8.58
C MET A 510 -1.65 4.00 7.77
N PRO A 511 -0.83 5.02 7.45
CA PRO A 511 -1.19 6.01 6.42
C PRO A 511 -1.42 5.33 5.07
N GLU A 512 -2.30 5.92 4.25
CA GLU A 512 -2.46 5.47 2.87
C GLU A 512 -1.29 5.93 1.98
N GLU A 513 -1.21 5.37 0.78
CA GLU A 513 -0.20 5.73 -0.22
C GLU A 513 -0.54 7.08 -0.86
N THR A 514 0.47 7.74 -1.43
CA THR A 514 0.30 9.06 -2.04
C THR A 514 0.05 8.93 -3.53
N SER A 515 -1.10 9.43 -4.00
CA SER A 515 -1.37 9.61 -5.42
C SER A 515 -0.65 10.86 -5.94
N ILE A 516 0.03 10.73 -7.08
CA ILE A 516 0.81 11.79 -7.72
C ILE A 516 0.32 11.98 -9.15
N TYR A 517 -0.20 13.16 -9.47
CA TYR A 517 -0.58 13.54 -10.84
C TYR A 517 0.35 14.63 -11.36
N VAL A 518 0.82 14.52 -12.61
CA VAL A 518 1.78 15.44 -13.23
C VAL A 518 1.23 15.92 -14.58
N ASP A 519 1.18 17.24 -14.79
CA ASP A 519 0.95 17.87 -16.09
C ASP A 519 1.89 19.08 -16.25
N LEU A 520 2.98 18.89 -17.02
CA LEU A 520 4.03 19.90 -17.22
C LEU A 520 4.29 20.14 -18.71
N LYS A 521 4.42 21.42 -19.07
CA LYS A 521 4.66 21.89 -20.45
C LYS A 521 5.69 23.01 -20.45
N TYR A 522 6.32 23.25 -21.58
CA TYR A 522 7.20 24.41 -21.74
C TYR A 522 6.40 25.71 -21.79
N VAL A 523 6.97 26.77 -21.19
CA VAL A 523 6.35 28.11 -21.18
C VAL A 523 6.32 28.70 -22.59
N SER A 524 7.46 28.69 -23.28
CA SER A 524 7.67 29.35 -24.58
C SER A 524 7.00 28.62 -25.75
N ASN A 525 6.90 27.29 -25.67
CA ASN A 525 6.29 26.47 -26.71
C ASN A 525 5.62 25.24 -26.10
N SER A 526 4.29 25.26 -25.96
CA SER A 526 3.54 24.13 -25.39
C SER A 526 3.57 22.85 -26.23
N SER A 527 4.00 22.94 -27.49
CA SER A 527 4.18 21.78 -28.38
C SER A 527 5.57 21.15 -28.28
N GLN A 528 6.51 21.81 -27.59
CA GLN A 528 7.84 21.25 -27.33
C GLN A 528 7.72 20.01 -26.44
N LYS A 529 8.43 18.96 -26.84
CA LYS A 529 8.50 17.68 -26.13
C LYS A 529 9.95 17.37 -25.82
N SER A 530 10.20 16.85 -24.63
CA SER A 530 11.50 16.38 -24.20
C SER A 530 11.35 15.23 -23.22
N LEU A 531 12.31 14.32 -23.22
CA LEU A 531 12.19 13.01 -22.56
C LEU A 531 13.16 12.89 -21.39
N ASN A 532 12.83 11.96 -20.49
CA ASN A 532 13.73 11.48 -19.44
C ASN A 532 14.27 12.59 -18.50
N HIS A 533 13.38 13.48 -18.05
CA HIS A 533 13.73 14.47 -17.02
C HIS A 533 13.73 13.81 -15.65
N LYS A 534 14.88 13.87 -14.96
CA LYS A 534 14.88 13.56 -13.53
C LYS A 534 14.07 14.60 -12.77
N TRP A 535 13.48 14.17 -11.68
CA TRP A 535 12.69 14.99 -10.78
C TRP A 535 12.77 14.43 -9.37
N HIS A 536 12.92 15.34 -8.41
CA HIS A 536 13.16 14.98 -7.01
C HIS A 536 12.51 16.01 -6.07
N VAL A 537 12.16 15.57 -4.86
CA VAL A 537 11.89 16.47 -3.73
C VAL A 537 13.21 16.87 -3.09
N HIS A 538 13.38 18.16 -2.81
CA HIS A 538 14.56 18.74 -2.19
C HIS A 538 14.30 19.20 -0.76
N VAL A 539 15.36 19.46 0.01
CA VAL A 539 15.24 19.76 1.44
C VAL A 539 14.53 21.08 1.77
N LYS A 540 14.61 22.09 0.90
CA LYS A 540 14.05 23.45 1.10
C LYS A 540 12.96 23.78 0.07
N PRO A 541 12.02 24.69 0.37
CA PRO A 541 11.07 25.24 -0.61
C PRO A 541 11.79 26.10 -1.66
N GLU A 542 11.03 26.60 -2.65
CA GLU A 542 11.56 27.52 -3.65
C GLU A 542 12.12 28.80 -3.00
N GLY A 543 13.23 29.30 -3.57
CA GLY A 543 13.89 30.53 -3.11
C GLY A 543 13.96 31.58 -4.21
N GLY A 544 14.73 32.65 -3.98
CA GLY A 544 14.86 33.77 -4.91
C GLY A 544 15.56 33.45 -6.25
N ASP A 545 15.97 32.21 -6.50
CA ASP A 545 16.68 31.77 -7.69
C ASP A 545 15.84 30.92 -8.66
N THR A 546 14.52 30.78 -8.44
CA THR A 546 13.60 30.07 -9.36
C THR A 546 13.67 30.60 -10.80
N TYR A 547 13.83 31.92 -10.96
CA TYR A 547 13.91 32.60 -12.26
C TYR A 547 15.33 32.87 -12.75
N ALA A 548 16.35 32.40 -12.04
CA ALA A 548 17.74 32.59 -12.47
C ALA A 548 18.04 31.81 -13.78
N ALA A 549 19.16 32.15 -14.42
CA ALA A 549 19.68 31.38 -15.55
C ALA A 549 19.97 29.91 -15.15
N MET A 550 19.88 29.00 -16.13
CA MET A 550 20.26 27.60 -15.92
C MET A 550 21.68 27.49 -15.36
N GLY A 551 21.89 26.57 -14.42
CA GLY A 551 23.15 26.44 -13.67
C GLY A 551 23.20 27.25 -12.37
N LYS A 552 22.45 28.34 -12.24
CA LYS A 552 22.19 29.03 -10.95
C LYS A 552 20.79 28.76 -10.41
N ARG A 553 19.85 28.45 -11.31
CA ARG A 553 18.46 28.18 -11.03
C ARG A 553 18.24 27.09 -9.97
N CYS A 554 17.30 27.36 -9.06
CA CYS A 554 16.81 26.40 -8.04
C CYS A 554 17.89 25.80 -7.13
N LYS A 555 19.09 26.37 -7.03
CA LYS A 555 20.15 25.90 -6.14
C LYS A 555 19.79 26.09 -4.67
N SER A 556 19.00 27.13 -4.35
CA SER A 556 18.52 27.43 -3.00
C SER A 556 17.79 26.27 -2.31
N LEU A 557 17.18 25.37 -3.10
CA LEU A 557 16.46 24.18 -2.60
C LEU A 557 17.39 23.15 -1.91
N GLY A 558 18.70 23.22 -2.12
CA GLY A 558 19.67 22.29 -1.51
C GLY A 558 19.71 20.90 -2.17
N GLY A 559 20.14 19.89 -1.41
CA GLY A 559 20.19 18.48 -1.84
C GLY A 559 18.81 17.81 -1.89
N HIS A 560 18.78 16.55 -2.31
CA HIS A 560 17.58 15.73 -2.31
C HIS A 560 17.11 15.48 -0.87
N TYR A 561 15.81 15.25 -0.71
CA TYR A 561 15.24 14.97 0.60
C TYR A 561 15.45 13.50 0.98
N ASN A 562 16.42 13.26 1.88
CA ASN A 562 16.78 11.93 2.37
C ASN A 562 16.70 11.87 3.91
N PRO A 563 15.50 11.87 4.50
CA PRO A 563 15.34 11.91 5.96
C PRO A 563 15.72 10.60 6.66
N TYR A 564 15.90 9.52 5.90
CA TYR A 564 16.27 8.19 6.41
C TYR A 564 17.75 7.88 6.21
N GLU A 565 18.54 8.86 5.74
CA GLU A 565 19.98 8.72 5.51
C GLU A 565 20.32 7.47 4.68
N VAL A 566 19.49 7.20 3.68
CA VAL A 566 19.70 6.10 2.73
C VAL A 566 21.05 6.29 2.04
N ASP A 567 21.87 5.24 2.00
CA ASP A 567 23.11 5.24 1.27
C ASP A 567 22.84 5.28 -0.25
N LEU A 568 23.45 6.28 -0.89
CA LEU A 568 23.29 6.60 -2.31
C LEU A 568 24.45 6.04 -3.16
N GLU A 569 25.46 5.45 -2.53
CA GLU A 569 26.60 4.84 -3.21
C GLU A 569 26.31 3.38 -3.63
N GLY A 570 27.31 2.74 -4.24
CA GLY A 570 27.28 1.32 -4.59
C GLY A 570 26.05 0.87 -5.39
N THR A 571 25.21 0.05 -4.75
CA THR A 571 24.06 -0.60 -5.40
C THR A 571 22.82 0.28 -5.51
N TYR A 572 22.83 1.53 -5.03
CA TYR A 572 21.65 2.41 -5.04
C TYR A 572 20.96 2.45 -6.41
N LYS A 573 21.73 2.76 -7.47
CA LYS A 573 21.21 2.90 -8.84
C LYS A 573 20.55 1.64 -9.39
N SER A 574 20.95 0.46 -8.91
CA SER A 574 20.41 -0.82 -9.37
C SER A 574 19.34 -1.39 -8.45
N THR A 575 19.08 -0.77 -7.29
CA THR A 575 18.20 -1.31 -6.24
C THR A 575 17.08 -0.36 -5.82
N CYS A 576 17.28 0.96 -5.94
CA CYS A 576 16.19 1.93 -5.96
C CYS A 576 15.49 1.82 -7.33
N PHE A 577 14.29 1.26 -7.31
CA PHE A 577 13.50 0.98 -8.52
C PHE A 577 12.00 0.97 -8.20
N SER A 578 11.15 1.04 -9.22
CA SER A 578 9.70 1.06 -9.06
C SER A 578 9.09 -0.20 -8.42
N SER A 579 9.79 -1.33 -8.46
CA SER A 579 9.42 -2.55 -7.72
C SER A 579 9.93 -2.57 -6.27
N ASN A 580 10.83 -1.66 -5.88
CA ASN A 580 11.39 -1.57 -4.53
C ASN A 580 11.55 -0.10 -4.08
N MET A 581 10.43 0.63 -4.04
CA MET A 581 10.42 2.07 -3.73
C MET A 581 10.93 2.38 -2.30
N LEU A 582 10.82 1.44 -1.36
CA LEU A 582 11.33 1.59 0.01
C LEU A 582 12.87 1.58 0.11
N ARG A 583 13.58 1.19 -0.96
CA ARG A 583 15.05 1.30 -1.04
C ARG A 583 15.50 2.71 -1.45
N CYS A 584 14.63 3.51 -2.05
CA CYS A 584 14.97 4.83 -2.54
C CYS A 584 15.01 5.86 -1.40
N GLU A 585 15.79 6.92 -1.56
CA GLU A 585 15.59 8.09 -0.70
C GLU A 585 14.20 8.68 -0.96
N VAL A 586 13.57 9.27 0.07
CA VAL A 586 12.18 9.77 0.00
C VAL A 586 11.97 10.75 -1.15
N GLY A 587 12.99 11.58 -1.43
CA GLY A 587 12.95 12.57 -2.49
C GLY A 587 13.17 12.03 -3.90
N ASP A 588 13.61 10.78 -4.10
CA ASP A 588 13.94 10.25 -5.42
C ASP A 588 12.72 9.72 -6.18
N LEU A 589 11.91 10.65 -6.69
CA LEU A 589 10.70 10.34 -7.46
C LEU A 589 11.04 9.70 -8.82
N SER A 590 12.23 9.94 -9.36
CA SER A 590 12.67 9.35 -10.63
C SER A 590 12.98 7.87 -10.50
N GLY A 591 13.73 7.49 -9.45
CA GLY A 591 14.07 6.10 -9.16
C GLY A 591 12.87 5.30 -8.66
N LYS A 592 12.00 5.91 -7.83
CA LYS A 592 10.74 5.28 -7.37
C LYS A 592 9.74 5.08 -8.50
N HIS A 593 9.72 5.96 -9.50
CA HIS A 593 8.73 5.92 -10.58
C HIS A 593 9.41 5.86 -11.94
N ALA A 594 9.19 6.87 -12.76
CA ALA A 594 9.84 7.07 -14.03
C ALA A 594 10.33 8.52 -14.11
N MET A 595 11.32 8.75 -14.96
CA MET A 595 11.67 10.11 -15.35
C MET A 595 10.52 10.73 -16.15
N LEU A 596 10.32 12.04 -16.02
CA LEU A 596 9.21 12.74 -16.66
C LEU A 596 9.49 12.96 -18.14
N ASN A 597 8.47 12.76 -18.96
CA ASN A 597 8.44 13.22 -20.34
C ASN A 597 7.61 14.49 -20.41
N VAL A 598 8.26 15.63 -20.60
CA VAL A 598 7.64 16.95 -20.53
C VAL A 598 7.00 17.29 -21.88
N GLY A 599 5.77 17.82 -21.86
CA GLY A 599 5.02 18.17 -23.07
C GLY A 599 4.44 16.98 -23.84
N THR A 600 4.66 15.74 -23.39
CA THR A 600 4.12 14.54 -24.05
C THR A 600 2.74 14.12 -23.54
N GLY A 601 2.25 14.75 -22.46
CA GLY A 601 0.98 14.42 -21.82
C GLY A 601 1.13 14.37 -20.30
N GLN A 602 0.10 13.86 -19.63
CA GLN A 602 0.07 13.69 -18.18
C GLN A 602 0.83 12.45 -17.73
N SER A 603 1.08 12.32 -16.43
CA SER A 603 1.53 11.09 -15.78
C SER A 603 0.86 10.93 -14.42
N PHE A 604 0.67 9.68 -13.99
CA PHE A 604 0.07 9.35 -12.69
C PHE A 604 0.84 8.22 -12.01
N TYR A 605 1.12 8.39 -10.73
CA TYR A 605 1.88 7.45 -9.92
C TYR A 605 1.22 7.26 -8.54
N THR A 606 1.51 6.12 -7.92
CA THR A 606 1.18 5.84 -6.52
C THR A 606 2.48 5.55 -5.77
N ASP A 607 2.76 6.31 -4.72
CA ASP A 607 3.99 6.21 -3.93
C ASP A 607 3.68 5.74 -2.49
N PRO A 608 4.19 4.57 -2.07
CA PRO A 608 3.99 4.06 -0.72
C PRO A 608 4.89 4.73 0.34
N ASP A 609 5.82 5.60 -0.06
CA ASP A 609 6.76 6.27 0.82
C ASP A 609 7.05 7.73 0.42
N LEU A 610 5.99 8.48 0.10
CA LEU A 610 6.02 9.93 -0.06
C LEU A 610 5.10 10.62 0.96
N PRO A 611 5.46 10.63 2.25
CA PRO A 611 4.56 11.11 3.30
C PRO A 611 4.18 12.58 3.10
N LEU A 612 2.88 12.89 3.17
CA LEU A 612 2.33 14.23 3.28
C LEU A 612 1.97 14.59 4.74
N PHE A 613 1.94 13.60 5.62
CA PHE A 613 1.68 13.74 7.05
C PHE A 613 2.93 13.43 7.90
N GLY A 614 2.92 13.91 9.15
CA GLY A 614 3.94 13.59 10.13
C GLY A 614 5.29 14.29 9.89
N GLU A 615 6.28 13.94 10.70
CA GLU A 615 7.56 14.64 10.75
C GLU A 615 8.38 14.52 9.46
N MET A 616 8.25 13.38 8.79
CA MET A 616 8.94 13.12 7.52
C MET A 616 8.22 13.74 6.31
N SER A 617 7.14 14.50 6.51
CA SER A 617 6.34 15.08 5.44
C SER A 617 7.16 15.88 4.42
N VAL A 618 6.77 15.77 3.14
CA VAL A 618 7.32 16.60 2.05
C VAL A 618 6.63 17.97 1.92
N ILE A 619 5.59 18.25 2.70
CA ILE A 619 4.89 19.54 2.63
C ILE A 619 5.81 20.69 3.06
N GLY A 620 5.83 21.76 2.27
CA GLY A 620 6.72 22.91 2.46
C GLY A 620 8.15 22.71 2.00
N ARG A 621 8.43 21.63 1.27
CA ARG A 621 9.66 21.42 0.51
C ARG A 621 9.47 21.81 -0.96
N GLY A 622 10.53 21.77 -1.76
CA GLY A 622 10.47 22.07 -3.19
C GLY A 622 10.66 20.82 -4.06
N VAL A 623 10.05 20.80 -5.25
CA VAL A 623 10.35 19.82 -6.30
C VAL A 623 11.22 20.46 -7.34
N VAL A 624 12.26 19.76 -7.80
CA VAL A 624 13.07 20.17 -8.95
C VAL A 624 12.80 19.22 -10.11
N VAL A 625 12.58 19.76 -11.30
CA VAL A 625 12.66 19.03 -12.57
C VAL A 625 14.00 19.40 -13.22
N HIS A 626 14.79 18.39 -13.57
CA HIS A 626 16.11 18.54 -14.17
C HIS A 626 16.04 18.62 -15.69
N ALA A 627 17.19 18.82 -16.35
CA ALA A 627 17.31 18.81 -17.79
C ALA A 627 16.93 17.44 -18.39
N GLU A 628 16.59 17.46 -19.68
CA GLU A 628 16.24 16.26 -20.45
C GLU A 628 17.39 15.24 -20.51
N ASN A 629 17.09 14.02 -20.94
CA ASN A 629 18.07 12.95 -21.13
C ASN A 629 18.89 12.66 -19.87
N ALA A 630 18.22 12.63 -18.71
CA ALA A 630 18.82 12.41 -17.39
C ALA A 630 19.87 13.45 -16.97
N GLY A 631 19.89 14.63 -17.62
CA GLY A 631 20.84 15.72 -17.37
C GLY A 631 20.74 16.28 -15.95
N GLY A 632 21.87 16.72 -15.39
CA GLY A 632 21.95 17.16 -13.98
C GLY A 632 21.45 18.59 -13.71
N ALA A 633 21.40 19.46 -14.72
CA ALA A 633 21.03 20.86 -14.55
C ALA A 633 19.56 21.01 -14.08
N ARG A 634 19.29 21.96 -13.18
CA ARG A 634 17.92 22.22 -12.67
C ARG A 634 17.15 23.07 -13.68
N LEU A 635 16.16 22.48 -14.34
CA LEU A 635 15.35 23.13 -15.38
C LEU A 635 14.26 24.01 -14.78
N ALA A 636 13.55 23.52 -13.76
CA ALA A 636 12.53 24.29 -13.05
C ALA A 636 12.35 23.76 -11.63
N CYS A 637 11.77 24.58 -10.75
CA CYS A 637 11.36 24.16 -9.41
C CYS A 637 10.12 24.92 -8.97
N ALA A 638 9.44 24.36 -7.96
CA ALA A 638 8.30 24.98 -7.29
C ALA A 638 8.11 24.35 -5.89
N SER A 639 7.47 25.08 -4.99
CA SER A 639 7.18 24.60 -3.64
C SER A 639 5.98 23.63 -3.60
N ILE A 640 6.02 22.67 -2.70
CA ILE A 640 4.91 21.78 -2.35
C ILE A 640 4.03 22.53 -1.35
N THR A 641 2.90 23.05 -1.82
CA THR A 641 1.99 23.88 -1.02
C THR A 641 0.69 23.13 -0.72
N PRO A 642 0.23 23.09 0.55
CA PRO A 642 -1.04 22.46 0.90
C PRO A 642 -2.22 23.33 0.46
N VAL A 643 -3.33 22.70 0.07
CA VAL A 643 -4.57 23.41 -0.26
C VAL A 643 -5.16 24.04 1.00
N SER A 644 -5.43 25.35 0.96
CA SER A 644 -5.83 26.16 2.13
C SER A 644 -7.15 25.76 2.78
N SER A 645 -8.04 25.06 2.07
CA SER A 645 -9.31 24.58 2.63
C SER A 645 -9.18 23.33 3.52
N LEU A 646 -7.98 22.73 3.59
CA LEU A 646 -7.73 21.49 4.34
C LEU A 646 -6.98 21.73 5.66
N TYR A 647 -6.75 22.99 6.05
CA TYR A 647 -6.12 23.32 7.32
C TYR A 647 -6.43 24.74 7.76
N VAL A 648 -6.19 25.01 9.04
CA VAL A 648 -6.09 26.38 9.58
C VAL A 648 -4.64 26.67 9.92
N GLU A 649 -4.15 27.81 9.46
CA GLU A 649 -2.84 28.31 9.85
C GLU A 649 -2.90 29.08 11.17
N LYS A 650 -1.96 28.78 12.06
CA LYS A 650 -1.74 29.49 13.33
C LYS A 650 -0.36 30.10 13.36
N THR A 651 -0.24 31.20 14.10
CA THR A 651 0.99 31.96 14.28
C THR A 651 1.31 32.08 15.76
N LEU A 652 2.58 31.86 16.12
CA LEU A 652 3.11 31.98 17.46
C LEU A 652 4.37 32.85 17.46
N LYS A 653 4.41 33.90 18.29
CA LYS A 653 5.60 34.74 18.49
C LYS A 653 6.15 34.51 19.89
N TYR A 654 7.44 34.18 20.00
CA TYR A 654 8.10 33.91 21.28
C TYR A 654 9.56 34.38 21.26
N VAL A 655 10.19 34.47 22.45
CA VAL A 655 11.61 34.87 22.57
C VAL A 655 12.48 33.73 22.05
N LYS A 656 13.45 34.09 21.22
CA LYS A 656 14.41 33.18 20.59
C LYS A 656 15.19 32.40 21.67
N GLY A 657 14.98 31.08 21.71
CA GLY A 657 15.83 30.16 22.46
C GLY A 657 17.11 29.79 21.69
N ALA A 658 17.95 28.93 22.27
CA ALA A 658 19.22 28.53 21.66
C ALA A 658 19.04 27.80 20.30
N THR A 659 17.97 27.02 20.11
CA THR A 659 17.65 26.39 18.80
C THR A 659 16.18 25.96 18.73
N PHE A 660 15.50 26.20 17.60
CA PHE A 660 14.13 25.71 17.37
C PHE A 660 14.13 24.24 16.93
N SER A 661 13.47 23.38 17.70
CA SER A 661 13.23 21.98 17.35
C SER A 661 11.79 21.77 16.89
N ARG A 662 11.61 21.38 15.62
CA ARG A 662 10.28 21.03 15.07
C ARG A 662 9.63 19.89 15.84
N VAL A 663 10.40 18.88 16.24
CA VAL A 663 9.91 17.71 16.99
C VAL A 663 9.39 18.13 18.36
N ASN A 664 10.18 18.90 19.12
CA ASN A 664 9.78 19.39 20.44
C ASN A 664 8.56 20.31 20.34
N PHE A 665 8.55 21.21 19.35
CA PHE A 665 7.42 22.08 19.06
C PHE A 665 6.15 21.26 18.81
N THR A 666 6.19 20.34 17.84
CA THR A 666 5.04 19.48 17.52
C THR A 666 4.54 18.74 18.74
N LYS A 667 5.43 18.09 19.50
CA LYS A 667 5.07 17.32 20.70
C LYS A 667 4.41 18.18 21.78
N LYS A 668 4.93 19.39 22.03
CA LYS A 668 4.39 20.30 23.05
C LYS A 668 3.05 20.90 22.63
N ILE A 669 2.97 21.42 21.41
CA ILE A 669 1.76 22.07 20.91
C ILE A 669 0.64 21.04 20.72
N SER A 670 0.92 19.87 20.15
CA SER A 670 -0.12 18.85 19.95
C SER A 670 -0.68 18.33 21.27
N ALA A 671 0.17 18.15 22.28
CA ALA A 671 -0.25 17.78 23.63
C ALA A 671 -1.13 18.86 24.28
N ALA A 672 -0.77 20.14 24.13
CA ALA A 672 -1.56 21.26 24.63
C ALA A 672 -2.95 21.33 23.98
N LEU A 673 -3.03 21.01 22.68
CA LEU A 673 -4.27 20.97 21.90
C LEU A 673 -5.03 19.63 22.01
N LYS A 674 -4.47 18.63 22.70
CA LYS A 674 -5.00 17.25 22.79
C LYS A 674 -5.28 16.61 21.43
N ILE A 675 -4.42 16.85 20.45
CA ILE A 675 -4.48 16.25 19.12
C ILE A 675 -3.25 15.38 18.85
N PRO A 676 -3.34 14.40 17.93
CA PRO A 676 -2.16 13.69 17.47
C PRO A 676 -1.10 14.62 16.86
N SER A 677 0.18 14.33 17.09
CA SER A 677 1.31 15.15 16.61
C SER A 677 1.31 15.37 15.11
N TRP A 678 0.95 14.34 14.33
CA TRP A 678 0.91 14.41 12.86
C TRP A 678 -0.15 15.39 12.32
N ARG A 679 -1.08 15.89 13.15
CA ARG A 679 -2.02 16.95 12.74
C ARG A 679 -1.38 18.33 12.63
N LEU A 680 -0.24 18.55 13.28
CA LEU A 680 0.56 19.76 13.12
C LEU A 680 1.54 19.56 11.97
N PHE A 681 1.50 20.46 11.00
CA PHE A 681 2.33 20.36 9.80
C PHE A 681 2.68 21.74 9.24
N TYR A 682 3.47 21.78 8.17
CA TYR A 682 3.87 23.01 7.49
C TYR A 682 4.49 24.07 8.42
N ILE A 683 5.30 23.58 9.38
CA ILE A 683 5.92 24.36 10.45
C ILE A 683 7.13 25.12 9.90
N ARG A 684 7.05 26.45 9.95
CA ARG A 684 8.09 27.35 9.45
C ARG A 684 8.39 28.47 10.44
N THR A 685 9.67 28.80 10.56
CA THR A 685 10.16 29.91 11.36
C THR A 685 10.46 31.08 10.43
N GLU A 686 10.01 32.26 10.83
CA GLU A 686 10.25 33.53 10.16
C GLU A 686 10.93 34.47 11.17
N ASP A 687 11.84 35.32 10.68
CA ASP A 687 12.44 36.37 11.50
C ASP A 687 11.35 37.32 12.00
N SER A 688 11.48 37.76 13.25
CA SER A 688 10.58 38.74 13.85
C SER A 688 11.10 40.15 13.61
N GLU A 689 10.18 41.12 13.47
CA GLU A 689 10.50 42.56 13.49
C GLU A 689 11.11 43.00 14.83
N VAL A 690 10.85 42.23 15.89
CA VAL A 690 11.41 42.46 17.22
C VAL A 690 12.69 41.64 17.40
N GLN A 691 13.78 42.33 17.77
CA GLN A 691 15.06 41.72 18.10
C GLN A 691 14.92 40.63 19.17
N ASP A 692 15.62 39.51 18.99
CA ASP A 692 15.57 38.32 19.86
C ASP A 692 14.21 37.60 19.93
N CYS A 693 13.32 37.82 18.97
CA CYS A 693 12.06 37.08 18.84
C CYS A 693 12.02 36.27 17.54
N VAL A 694 11.24 35.19 17.54
CA VAL A 694 10.97 34.34 16.38
C VAL A 694 9.46 34.20 16.20
N THR A 695 9.02 34.23 14.94
CA THR A 695 7.65 33.88 14.56
C THR A 695 7.64 32.45 14.03
N VAL A 696 6.76 31.59 14.57
CA VAL A 696 6.49 30.26 14.02
C VAL A 696 5.09 30.25 13.43
N LYS A 697 4.97 29.86 12.16
CA LYS A 697 3.70 29.55 11.52
C LYS A 697 3.56 28.05 11.34
N PHE A 698 2.37 27.52 11.56
CA PHE A 698 2.09 26.09 11.42
C PHE A 698 0.64 25.85 11.04
N GLY A 699 0.38 24.77 10.31
CA GLY A 699 -0.96 24.33 9.96
C GLY A 699 -1.48 23.29 10.96
N ILE A 700 -2.78 23.39 11.27
CA ILE A 700 -3.56 22.33 11.91
C ILE A 700 -4.43 21.71 10.82
N ILE A 701 -4.13 20.47 10.42
CA ILE A 701 -4.85 19.81 9.32
C ILE A 701 -6.26 19.36 9.73
N GLY A 702 -7.19 19.47 8.82
CA GLY A 702 -8.56 18.96 8.88
C GLY A 702 -9.51 19.82 8.05
N ASN A 703 -10.68 19.28 7.73
CA ASN A 703 -11.78 20.09 7.23
C ASN A 703 -12.26 21.10 8.29
N GLU A 704 -13.15 22.02 7.89
CA GLU A 704 -13.68 23.09 8.76
C GLU A 704 -14.15 22.57 10.14
N ARG A 705 -14.88 21.46 10.15
CA ARG A 705 -15.36 20.83 11.40
C ARG A 705 -14.21 20.28 12.24
N GLN A 706 -13.25 19.59 11.63
CA GLN A 706 -12.13 18.94 12.31
C GLN A 706 -11.13 19.92 12.91
N VAL A 707 -10.97 21.12 12.33
CA VAL A 707 -10.00 22.14 12.82
C VAL A 707 -10.62 23.12 13.81
N SER A 708 -11.95 23.24 13.85
CA SER A 708 -12.66 24.22 14.68
C SER A 708 -12.25 24.16 16.16
N GLU A 709 -12.39 23.00 16.81
CA GLU A 709 -12.08 22.85 18.25
C GLU A 709 -10.58 23.02 18.55
N PRO A 710 -9.61 22.38 17.85
CA PRO A 710 -8.19 22.62 18.10
C PRO A 710 -7.76 24.06 17.85
N SER A 711 -8.33 24.72 16.84
CA SER A 711 -8.08 26.11 16.52
C SER A 711 -8.51 27.04 17.66
N GLN A 712 -9.73 26.88 18.16
CA GLN A 712 -10.26 27.65 19.30
C GLN A 712 -9.48 27.37 20.59
N THR A 713 -9.08 26.11 20.80
CA THR A 713 -8.26 25.71 21.95
C THR A 713 -6.91 26.41 21.93
N PHE A 714 -6.28 26.52 20.75
CA PHE A 714 -5.02 27.25 20.60
C PHE A 714 -5.19 28.73 20.95
N ASP A 715 -6.22 29.39 20.41
CA ASP A 715 -6.48 30.81 20.66
C ASP A 715 -6.77 31.07 22.14
N TYR A 716 -7.56 30.22 22.79
CA TYR A 716 -7.81 30.29 24.23
C TYR A 716 -6.52 30.13 25.06
N ILE A 717 -5.65 29.18 24.70
CA ILE A 717 -4.36 28.99 25.39
C ILE A 717 -3.49 30.23 25.25
N MET A 718 -3.42 30.81 24.04
CA MET A 718 -2.66 32.03 23.78
C MET A 718 -3.12 33.21 24.65
N GLU A 719 -4.43 33.39 24.82
CA GLU A 719 -5.00 34.51 25.57
C GLU A 719 -4.99 34.30 27.09
N ARG A 720 -5.35 33.10 27.55
CA ARG A 720 -5.70 32.84 28.96
C ARG A 720 -4.69 32.00 29.70
N GLN A 721 -3.99 31.09 29.01
CA GLN A 721 -3.13 30.08 29.65
C GLN A 721 -1.81 29.85 28.90
N PRO A 722 -1.05 30.90 28.55
CA PRO A 722 0.10 30.78 27.65
C PRO A 722 1.23 29.90 28.21
N ALA A 723 1.27 29.72 29.54
CA ALA A 723 2.18 28.78 30.22
C ALA A 723 2.01 27.32 29.78
N LYS A 724 0.84 26.92 29.24
CA LYS A 724 0.62 25.56 28.70
C LYS A 724 1.48 25.26 27.47
N LEU A 725 2.01 26.28 26.80
CA LEU A 725 2.91 26.13 25.65
C LEU A 725 4.38 25.90 26.08
N GLY A 726 4.68 25.91 27.37
CA GLY A 726 6.02 25.65 27.90
C GLY A 726 7.06 26.64 27.39
N GLU A 727 8.15 26.13 26.82
CA GLU A 727 9.23 26.97 26.27
C GLU A 727 8.79 27.86 25.09
N PHE A 728 7.67 27.53 24.43
CA PHE A 728 7.11 28.32 23.34
C PHE A 728 6.09 29.36 23.82
N GLN A 729 6.01 29.60 25.12
CA GLN A 729 5.11 30.60 25.69
C GLN A 729 5.34 31.99 25.04
N PRO A 730 4.30 32.65 24.53
CA PRO A 730 4.42 34.00 24.01
C PRO A 730 4.84 34.99 25.10
N LYS A 731 5.78 35.88 24.81
CA LYS A 731 6.18 36.97 25.71
C LYS A 731 5.70 38.32 25.18
N LYS A 732 5.27 39.19 26.08
CA LYS A 732 4.84 40.57 25.75
C LYS A 732 5.92 41.36 25.02
N SER A 733 7.20 41.11 25.32
CA SER A 733 8.33 41.74 24.64
C SER A 733 8.38 41.46 23.14
N CYS A 734 7.80 40.36 22.66
CA CYS A 734 7.80 39.98 21.24
C CYS A 734 6.58 40.48 20.45
N HIS A 735 5.76 41.34 21.05
CA HIS A 735 4.61 41.94 20.39
C HIS A 735 4.93 43.41 20.08
N VAL A 736 4.81 43.81 18.81
CA VAL A 736 4.86 45.24 18.43
C VAL A 736 3.57 45.90 18.93
N PRO A 737 3.62 46.98 19.72
CA PRO A 737 2.42 47.70 20.11
C PRO A 737 1.71 48.18 18.85
N THR A 738 0.45 47.78 18.67
CA THR A 738 -0.39 48.34 17.61
C THR A 738 -0.53 49.83 17.85
N SER A 739 0.04 50.65 16.96
CA SER A 739 -0.17 52.09 16.98
C SER A 739 -1.68 52.34 16.86
N THR A 740 -2.26 52.87 17.93
CA THR A 740 -3.64 53.36 17.92
C THR A 740 -3.73 54.39 16.80
N PRO A 741 -4.72 54.34 15.88
CA PRO A 741 -4.94 55.44 14.98
C PRO A 741 -5.30 56.64 15.84
N THR A 742 -4.37 57.60 15.93
CA THR A 742 -4.63 58.90 16.56
C THR A 742 -5.69 59.58 15.72
N GLY A 743 -6.92 59.65 16.26
CA GLY A 743 -7.94 60.53 15.73
C GLY A 743 -7.44 61.96 15.74
N LYS A 744 -7.40 62.57 14.57
CA LYS A 744 -7.59 64.00 14.34
C LYS A 744 -8.38 64.18 13.06
#